data_AF-A0A3R7KQY3-F1
#
_entry.id   AF-A0A3R7KQY3-F1
#
_cell.length_a   1.000
_cell.length_b   1.000
_cell.length_c   1.000
_cell.angle_alpha   90.00
_cell.angle_beta   90.00
_cell.angle_gamma   90.00
#
_symmetry.space_group_name_H-M   'P 1'
#
loop_
_entity.id
_entity.type
_entity.pdbx_description
1 polymer ?
#
loop_
_entity_poly.entity_id
_entity_poly.type
_entity_poly.pdbx_seq_one_letter_code
_entity_poly.pdbx_strand_id
1 'polypeptide(L)'
;MSKFRVVRLTQEALRVQCKDDDYEQWGAATMNLAQYQRRSELKRATAFSQQGSIYWALVETSDVEGDSTSDSDLVSGQTLLCCHCESHRFDCVMRRSPGEVERGYSYHIGTVFTLPAFRKRGLAALFLTEVAKQLAQLPDALVSVLYSDIGPNFYDKLGWRPHPSQMATLDVIHPRNLETGDSSNKNLSPLYLNDEFDALLKADNTRLVDELSSSRLEGREAFVMLPTRDSTEWQFCMGVHFAEAQKFDELPSCCGVKISDDAFIVWCHNYFKEPTLFIVRARFPDTGDDAIATTRVLLQAALEEARKFKLKKIAIWDPPSILLHEDVRRHLEIEFIEREHSLSKQQQSETYRNKTSDSNSSTSAPLQALEPPSYLVEHTDAMTGFCPPKYLDASLIKNRPIPTNNWWGNIIAHDSNTAIQPVWSNPYSLQMVVDKAPFGMSVSYPYRSRFFGGNSGNNGAAKFYAHGQVREFLFSAEEVVWQKPNFQVVDWADQGVTVKFSSSSGGTMVSDLVSGMVYASTKYSGLTPRLVSNTAISSVNGQPLSGQVHGSKFVIVYNSGQKWVVYALSSDGRTEKELTLVADGNSALKSTGAFDGILRVALVLEDSWVTTLDQYKSCIVQAANIELHDDSSYAFKWKTTGDCSSGLLHFAMVHHTQSIDTSSGVHQVQGMIAYSTTRGAYQAYATPSGSSDPVWELKETQEVPVDFYPSRKISSAVVQQQNILDILRSDINSGWSIPLDGSYYFNGKAAQKYASLCLIANDPAIVGGDKSLLNTCLEKLRRVMAPFVTNSWTNKLQYDQIYGGIVSSQGFKTKDQNADFGNTMYNDHHFHYGYWVHAAAIINRLDPNWSELGKLNTMVNLLVRDVANFDAEDKFFTRFRSFDWFRGHSYSHGVTPFADGKDQESTSEDVNFAFGMYMYGKATSNSAMEAVGKLMTRVNTHAIKTYFLIEDASQVHPEKFRPNKVTGIFFDNKVDYATWFSAEKYCIHGIQMIPVSAVTEFVRTKQFVQQEWNQVLGKETIVTREDTGNAWLSLLYANFAIVDKQRAMGVLQKAKMDDGLSRSWALYMAASFA
;
A
#
# COMPACT_ATOMS: atom_id res chain seq x y z
N MET A 1 30.45 -9.29 11.08
CA MET A 1 29.94 -10.41 10.27
C MET A 1 31.08 -11.34 9.80
N SER A 2 32.19 -11.44 10.54
CA SER A 2 33.40 -12.21 10.19
C SER A 2 33.36 -13.69 10.62
N LYS A 3 32.16 -14.28 10.77
CA LYS A 3 31.95 -15.62 11.37
C LYS A 3 31.31 -16.64 10.43
N PHE A 4 31.06 -16.30 9.17
CA PHE A 4 30.39 -17.20 8.24
C PHE A 4 31.12 -17.23 6.90
N ARG A 5 31.20 -18.40 6.27
CA ARG A 5 31.72 -18.57 4.91
C ARG A 5 30.79 -19.41 4.06
N VAL A 6 30.77 -19.16 2.75
CA VAL A 6 30.03 -19.97 1.77
C VAL A 6 30.94 -21.04 1.20
N VAL A 7 30.48 -22.28 1.26
CA VAL A 7 31.19 -23.46 0.76
C VAL A 7 30.43 -24.10 -0.39
N ARG A 8 31.19 -24.67 -1.33
CA ARG A 8 30.68 -25.57 -2.36
C ARG A 8 30.74 -27.00 -1.81
N LEU A 9 29.59 -27.66 -1.72
CA LEU A 9 29.47 -29.01 -1.18
C LEU A 9 29.90 -30.06 -2.23
N THR A 10 31.08 -30.65 -2.01
CA THR A 10 31.63 -31.77 -2.77
C THR A 10 31.36 -33.11 -2.10
N GLN A 11 31.24 -33.14 -0.77
CA GLN A 11 30.96 -34.34 0.01
C GLN A 11 29.48 -34.75 -0.08
N GLU A 12 29.21 -36.00 -0.46
CA GLU A 12 27.83 -36.51 -0.58
C GLU A 12 27.10 -36.50 0.77
N ALA A 13 27.80 -36.80 1.87
CA ALA A 13 27.22 -36.79 3.21
C ALA A 13 26.67 -35.41 3.64
N LEU A 14 27.27 -34.30 3.17
CA LEU A 14 26.77 -32.95 3.44
C LEU A 14 25.57 -32.60 2.57
N ARG A 15 25.53 -33.09 1.32
CA ARG A 15 24.36 -32.92 0.44
C ARG A 15 23.13 -33.66 0.96
N VAL A 16 23.34 -34.84 1.57
CA VAL A 16 22.30 -35.59 2.27
C VAL A 16 21.83 -34.81 3.50
N GLN A 17 22.75 -34.25 4.29
CA GLN A 17 22.40 -33.41 5.44
C GLN A 17 21.51 -32.23 5.07
N CYS A 18 21.76 -31.52 3.95
CA CYS A 18 20.86 -30.47 3.48
C CYS A 18 19.41 -30.94 3.32
N LYS A 19 19.19 -32.20 2.93
CA LYS A 19 17.84 -32.77 2.78
C LYS A 19 17.25 -33.20 4.10
N ASP A 20 18.06 -33.58 5.08
CA ASP A 20 17.60 -33.78 6.45
C ASP A 20 17.13 -32.46 7.06
N ASP A 21 17.92 -31.39 6.84
CA ASP A 21 17.65 -30.05 7.36
C ASP A 21 16.37 -29.43 6.77
N ASP A 22 16.10 -29.66 5.47
CA ASP A 22 14.91 -29.11 4.78
C ASP A 22 13.67 -30.03 4.81
N TYR A 23 13.80 -31.29 5.26
CA TYR A 23 12.74 -32.31 5.22
C TYR A 23 11.46 -31.92 5.95
N GLU A 24 11.56 -31.51 7.22
CA GLU A 24 10.39 -31.18 8.04
C GLU A 24 9.56 -30.03 7.44
N GLN A 25 10.21 -29.13 6.70
CA GLN A 25 9.56 -27.98 6.10
C GLN A 25 9.00 -28.29 4.71
N TRP A 26 9.69 -29.11 3.90
CA TRP A 26 9.39 -29.27 2.47
C TRP A 26 9.08 -30.70 2.02
N GLY A 27 9.48 -31.73 2.78
CA GLY A 27 9.32 -33.14 2.40
C GLY A 27 8.24 -33.89 3.19
N ALA A 28 8.08 -33.60 4.48
CA ALA A 28 7.27 -34.39 5.41
C ALA A 28 5.79 -34.52 5.03
N ALA A 29 5.22 -33.54 4.33
CA ALA A 29 3.83 -33.56 3.89
C ALA A 29 3.57 -34.52 2.70
N THR A 30 4.62 -34.98 2.01
CA THR A 30 4.47 -35.67 0.71
C THR A 30 5.14 -37.04 0.68
N MET A 31 6.28 -37.21 1.37
CA MET A 31 7.05 -38.45 1.36
C MET A 31 7.69 -38.69 2.73
N ASN A 32 8.05 -39.94 3.04
CA ASN A 32 8.93 -40.21 4.18
C ASN A 32 10.38 -39.72 3.89
N LEU A 33 11.21 -39.57 4.92
CA LEU A 33 12.58 -39.04 4.78
C LEU A 33 13.42 -39.85 3.77
N ALA A 34 13.38 -41.18 3.81
CA ALA A 34 14.13 -42.03 2.90
C ALA A 34 13.71 -41.82 1.44
N GLN A 35 12.40 -41.71 1.18
CA GLN A 35 11.87 -41.39 -0.14
C GLN A 35 12.27 -39.98 -0.60
N TYR A 36 12.29 -39.01 0.32
CA TYR A 36 12.66 -37.63 0.03
C TYR A 36 14.16 -37.49 -0.29
N GLN A 37 15.03 -38.16 0.47
CA GLN A 37 16.46 -38.26 0.19
C GLN A 37 16.72 -38.96 -1.15
N ARG A 38 16.04 -40.10 -1.40
CA ARG A 38 16.17 -40.86 -2.65
C ARG A 38 15.78 -40.02 -3.86
N ARG A 39 14.75 -39.19 -3.77
CA ARG A 39 14.37 -38.24 -4.83
C ARG A 39 15.54 -37.34 -5.20
N SER A 40 16.19 -36.74 -4.21
CA SER A 40 17.31 -35.84 -4.44
C SER A 40 18.57 -36.56 -4.93
N GLU A 41 18.80 -37.80 -4.48
CA GLU A 41 19.85 -38.68 -5.01
C GLU A 41 19.65 -38.98 -6.52
N LEU A 42 18.42 -39.34 -6.91
CA LEU A 42 18.08 -39.61 -8.32
C LEU A 42 18.33 -38.39 -9.20
N LYS A 43 17.91 -37.19 -8.77
CA LYS A 43 18.20 -35.94 -9.48
C LYS A 43 19.70 -35.67 -9.57
N ARG A 44 20.46 -35.95 -8.51
CA ARG A 44 21.92 -35.78 -8.49
C ARG A 44 22.61 -36.72 -9.46
N ALA A 45 22.10 -37.94 -9.64
CA ALA A 45 22.69 -38.96 -10.49
C ALA A 45 22.49 -38.70 -12.00
N THR A 46 21.58 -37.82 -12.40
CA THR A 46 21.36 -37.54 -13.84
C THR A 46 22.56 -36.87 -14.49
N ALA A 47 22.73 -37.09 -15.80
CA ALA A 47 23.80 -36.48 -16.58
C ALA A 47 23.78 -34.95 -16.47
N PHE A 48 22.59 -34.34 -16.55
CA PHE A 48 22.40 -32.90 -16.37
C PHE A 48 22.95 -32.38 -15.04
N SER A 49 22.66 -33.07 -13.93
CA SER A 49 23.15 -32.62 -12.62
C SER A 49 24.67 -32.76 -12.52
N GLN A 50 25.22 -33.89 -12.99
CA GLN A 50 26.67 -34.14 -12.98
C GLN A 50 27.45 -33.14 -13.86
N GLN A 51 26.82 -32.63 -14.92
CA GLN A 51 27.46 -31.72 -15.87
C GLN A 51 27.63 -30.29 -15.33
N GLY A 52 26.80 -29.85 -14.37
CA GLY A 52 26.84 -28.44 -13.96
C GLY A 52 26.01 -28.03 -12.76
N SER A 53 25.53 -28.95 -11.93
CA SER A 53 24.87 -28.59 -10.67
C SER A 53 25.87 -28.31 -9.56
N ILE A 54 25.64 -27.23 -8.84
CA ILE A 54 26.48 -26.79 -7.71
C ILE A 54 25.61 -26.72 -6.46
N TYR A 55 26.12 -27.29 -5.37
CA TYR A 55 25.46 -27.32 -4.07
C TYR A 55 26.20 -26.38 -3.14
N TRP A 56 25.48 -25.48 -2.50
CA TRP A 56 26.04 -24.39 -1.69
C TRP A 56 25.56 -24.50 -0.25
N ALA A 57 26.42 -24.18 0.71
CA ALA A 57 26.02 -23.97 2.09
C ALA A 57 26.72 -22.77 2.73
N LEU A 58 26.04 -22.11 3.66
CA LEU A 58 26.64 -21.14 4.58
C LEU A 58 26.94 -21.84 5.90
N VAL A 59 28.20 -21.82 6.32
CA VAL A 59 28.66 -22.46 7.56
C VAL A 59 29.27 -21.43 8.50
N GLU A 60 29.16 -21.66 9.80
CA GLU A 60 29.81 -20.83 10.83
C GLU A 60 31.30 -21.23 10.96
N THR A 61 32.19 -20.24 11.04
CA THR A 61 33.64 -20.45 11.15
C THR A 61 34.17 -19.97 12.50
N SER A 62 35.10 -20.75 13.09
CA SER A 62 35.82 -20.38 14.31
C SER A 62 37.00 -19.45 14.06
N ASP A 63 37.58 -19.46 12.85
CA ASP A 63 38.82 -18.76 12.51
C ASP A 63 38.62 -17.80 11.32
N VAL A 64 39.30 -16.65 11.39
CA VAL A 64 39.12 -15.47 10.52
C VAL A 64 39.99 -15.55 9.25
N GLU A 65 40.78 -16.60 9.07
CA GLU A 65 41.70 -16.72 7.94
C GLU A 65 41.40 -17.96 7.09
N GLY A 66 40.62 -17.76 6.03
CA GLY A 66 40.43 -18.77 5.00
C GLY A 66 39.34 -18.40 4.01
N ASP A 67 39.72 -17.78 2.89
CA ASP A 67 38.87 -17.52 1.72
C ASP A 67 38.54 -18.82 0.93
N SER A 68 38.56 -19.96 1.62
CA SER A 68 38.39 -21.29 1.01
C SER A 68 36.92 -21.60 0.81
N THR A 69 36.55 -21.87 -0.43
CA THR A 69 35.21 -22.35 -0.84
C THR A 69 35.08 -23.87 -0.72
N SER A 70 36.12 -24.57 -0.24
CA SER A 70 36.15 -26.02 -0.04
C SER A 70 35.38 -26.45 1.21
N ASP A 71 34.75 -27.62 1.15
CA ASP A 71 34.06 -28.29 2.25
C ASP A 71 34.88 -29.42 2.90
N SER A 72 36.18 -29.55 2.61
CA SER A 72 37.01 -30.69 3.05
C SER A 72 37.19 -30.81 4.56
N ASP A 73 37.04 -29.72 5.31
CA ASP A 73 37.10 -29.64 6.77
C ASP A 73 35.76 -29.88 7.47
N LEU A 74 34.66 -29.98 6.71
CA LEU A 74 33.32 -30.10 7.26
C LEU A 74 32.94 -31.56 7.48
N VAL A 75 32.23 -31.83 8.59
CA VAL A 75 31.83 -33.18 9.00
C VAL A 75 30.30 -33.24 9.10
N SER A 76 29.67 -34.08 8.28
CA SER A 76 28.21 -34.25 8.27
C SER A 76 27.68 -34.67 9.64
N GLY A 77 26.58 -34.05 10.06
CA GLY A 77 25.97 -34.26 11.39
C GLY A 77 26.69 -33.60 12.57
N GLN A 78 27.88 -33.02 12.36
CA GLN A 78 28.58 -32.20 13.36
C GLN A 78 28.63 -30.73 12.96
N THR A 79 28.87 -30.46 11.67
CA THR A 79 28.86 -29.11 11.10
C THR A 79 27.44 -28.63 10.87
N LEU A 80 27.14 -27.42 11.32
CA LEU A 80 25.84 -26.79 11.12
C LEU A 80 25.78 -26.03 9.78
N LEU A 81 24.87 -26.45 8.89
CA LEU A 81 24.62 -25.80 7.60
C LEU A 81 23.51 -24.75 7.76
N CYS A 82 23.88 -23.50 8.06
CA CYS A 82 22.94 -22.44 8.42
C CYS A 82 21.95 -22.10 7.30
N CYS A 83 22.47 -22.05 6.07
CA CYS A 83 21.73 -21.87 4.83
C CYS A 83 22.24 -22.87 3.80
N HIS A 84 21.40 -23.31 2.86
CA HIS A 84 21.85 -24.06 1.70
C HIS A 84 20.98 -23.77 0.47
N CYS A 85 21.53 -23.98 -0.72
CA CYS A 85 20.80 -23.93 -1.99
C CYS A 85 21.50 -24.75 -3.07
N GLU A 86 20.83 -24.90 -4.20
CA GLU A 86 21.32 -25.62 -5.38
C GLU A 86 21.33 -24.64 -6.55
N SER A 87 22.31 -24.74 -7.45
CA SER A 87 22.36 -23.97 -8.70
C SER A 87 22.57 -24.91 -9.86
N HIS A 88 21.67 -24.93 -10.82
CA HIS A 88 21.70 -25.82 -11.97
C HIS A 88 22.06 -25.07 -13.24
N ARG A 89 23.04 -25.57 -13.99
CA ARG A 89 23.54 -24.96 -15.23
C ARG A 89 22.69 -25.38 -16.43
N PHE A 90 22.10 -24.41 -17.12
CA PHE A 90 21.39 -24.61 -18.39
C PHE A 90 22.14 -23.91 -19.53
N ASP A 91 22.16 -24.54 -20.69
CA ASP A 91 22.60 -23.88 -21.92
C ASP A 91 21.63 -22.75 -22.25
N CYS A 92 22.16 -21.59 -22.61
CA CYS A 92 21.32 -20.45 -22.92
C CYS A 92 21.92 -19.53 -23.99
N VAL A 93 21.05 -18.66 -24.49
CA VAL A 93 21.42 -17.61 -25.41
C VAL A 93 20.84 -16.30 -24.91
N MET A 94 21.67 -15.25 -24.93
CA MET A 94 21.29 -13.91 -24.54
C MET A 94 21.49 -12.95 -25.71
N ARG A 95 20.46 -12.16 -26.00
CA ARG A 95 20.52 -11.00 -26.88
C ARG A 95 20.82 -9.75 -26.05
N ARG A 96 21.91 -9.04 -26.37
CA ARG A 96 22.25 -7.73 -25.79
C ARG A 96 21.83 -6.61 -26.72
N SER A 97 21.48 -5.44 -26.19
CA SER A 97 21.26 -4.23 -27.00
C SER A 97 22.63 -3.64 -27.42
N PRO A 98 22.91 -3.40 -28.72
CA PRO A 98 21.96 -3.13 -29.81
C PRO A 98 21.58 -4.33 -30.71
N GLY A 99 21.96 -5.56 -30.39
CA GLY A 99 21.46 -6.76 -31.06
C GLY A 99 22.41 -7.95 -31.17
N GLU A 100 23.47 -7.97 -30.37
CA GLU A 100 24.45 -9.06 -30.34
C GLU A 100 23.87 -10.29 -29.62
N VAL A 101 24.14 -11.48 -30.14
CA VAL A 101 23.67 -12.76 -29.59
C VAL A 101 24.86 -13.52 -29.03
N GLU A 102 24.85 -13.72 -27.72
CA GLU A 102 25.90 -14.39 -26.95
C GLU A 102 25.41 -15.76 -26.45
N ARG A 103 26.21 -16.81 -26.65
CA ARG A 103 25.94 -18.16 -26.11
C ARG A 103 26.74 -18.37 -24.84
N GLY A 104 26.13 -19.02 -23.86
CA GLY A 104 26.79 -19.36 -22.60
C GLY A 104 25.83 -20.12 -21.69
N TYR A 105 26.02 -19.96 -20.38
CA TYR A 105 25.27 -20.69 -19.37
C TYR A 105 24.42 -19.78 -18.49
N SER A 106 23.24 -20.28 -18.15
CA SER A 106 22.39 -19.72 -17.10
C SER A 106 22.42 -20.61 -15.86
N TYR A 107 22.52 -20.01 -14.68
CA TYR A 107 22.54 -20.73 -13.41
C TYR A 107 21.23 -20.53 -12.66
N HIS A 108 20.43 -21.60 -12.59
CA HIS A 108 19.12 -21.62 -11.99
C HIS A 108 19.22 -21.99 -10.52
N ILE A 109 18.96 -21.03 -9.63
CA ILE A 109 19.03 -21.21 -8.19
C ILE A 109 17.71 -21.79 -7.68
N GLY A 110 17.79 -22.95 -7.05
CA GLY A 110 16.68 -23.66 -6.42
C GLY A 110 16.94 -23.94 -4.95
N THR A 111 15.87 -24.27 -4.22
CA THR A 111 15.95 -24.78 -2.83
C THR A 111 16.71 -23.86 -1.86
N VAL A 112 16.49 -22.55 -1.93
CA VAL A 112 17.09 -21.59 -1.00
C VAL A 112 16.47 -21.78 0.39
N PHE A 113 17.19 -22.47 1.26
CA PHE A 113 16.74 -22.80 2.61
C PHE A 113 17.61 -22.09 3.64
N THR A 114 16.96 -21.69 4.73
CA THR A 114 17.62 -21.22 5.94
C THR A 114 16.98 -21.93 7.12
N LEU A 115 17.81 -22.59 7.92
CA LEU A 115 17.37 -23.27 9.14
C LEU A 115 16.50 -22.33 9.97
N PRO A 116 15.34 -22.76 10.50
CA PRO A 116 14.39 -21.89 11.19
C PRO A 116 15.02 -21.01 12.28
N ALA A 117 15.98 -21.55 13.04
CA ALA A 117 16.69 -20.83 14.08
C ALA A 117 17.51 -19.63 13.57
N PHE A 118 17.90 -19.63 12.29
CA PHE A 118 18.78 -18.64 11.65
C PHE A 118 18.04 -17.66 10.72
N ARG A 119 16.72 -17.81 10.57
CA ARG A 119 15.89 -16.89 9.78
C ARG A 119 15.86 -15.49 10.41
N LYS A 120 15.61 -14.46 9.59
CA LYS A 120 15.57 -13.03 9.97
C LYS A 120 16.88 -12.45 10.54
N ARG A 121 18.02 -13.15 10.37
CA ARG A 121 19.35 -12.68 10.82
C ARG A 121 20.23 -12.12 9.69
N GLY A 122 19.67 -11.90 8.50
CA GLY A 122 20.42 -11.46 7.32
C GLY A 122 21.29 -12.56 6.66
N LEU A 123 21.32 -13.78 7.20
CA LEU A 123 22.17 -14.85 6.70
C LEU A 123 21.77 -15.37 5.32
N ALA A 124 20.47 -15.36 4.98
CA ALA A 124 20.01 -15.70 3.63
C ALA A 124 20.50 -14.67 2.58
N ALA A 125 20.47 -13.38 2.94
CA ALA A 125 20.97 -12.31 2.07
C ALA A 125 22.50 -12.43 1.87
N LEU A 126 23.25 -12.59 2.97
CA LEU A 126 24.70 -12.83 2.92
C LEU A 126 25.04 -14.05 2.04
N PHE A 127 24.37 -15.18 2.30
CA PHE A 127 24.58 -16.43 1.58
C PHE A 127 24.37 -16.26 0.07
N LEU A 128 23.24 -15.70 -0.33
CA LEU A 128 22.92 -15.51 -1.74
C LEU A 128 23.80 -14.46 -2.42
N THR A 129 24.15 -13.37 -1.74
CA THR A 129 25.11 -12.39 -2.27
C THR A 129 26.44 -13.07 -2.59
N GLU A 130 26.92 -13.95 -1.71
CA GLU A 130 28.18 -14.65 -1.92
C GLU A 130 28.09 -15.77 -2.98
N VAL A 131 26.99 -16.53 -3.00
CA VAL A 131 26.71 -17.49 -4.09
C VAL A 131 26.68 -16.78 -5.44
N ALA A 132 26.04 -15.60 -5.53
CA ALA A 132 26.03 -14.84 -6.78
C ALA A 132 27.43 -14.40 -7.23
N LYS A 133 28.31 -13.99 -6.30
CA LYS A 133 29.69 -13.65 -6.64
C LYS A 133 30.45 -14.85 -7.18
N GLN A 134 30.27 -16.03 -6.59
CA GLN A 134 30.92 -17.25 -7.06
C GLN A 134 30.37 -17.71 -8.41
N LEU A 135 29.06 -17.62 -8.63
CA LEU A 135 28.44 -17.91 -9.93
C LEU A 135 28.96 -16.97 -11.03
N ALA A 136 29.13 -15.69 -10.71
CA ALA A 136 29.65 -14.66 -11.62
C ALA A 136 31.12 -14.89 -12.03
N GLN A 137 31.85 -15.76 -11.33
CA GLN A 137 33.23 -16.13 -11.66
C GLN A 137 33.33 -17.42 -12.49
N LEU A 138 32.20 -18.10 -12.74
CA LEU A 138 32.19 -19.32 -13.53
C LEU A 138 32.38 -19.00 -15.02
N PRO A 139 33.11 -19.83 -15.76
CA PRO A 139 33.31 -19.62 -17.20
C PRO A 139 31.98 -19.64 -17.93
N ASP A 140 31.85 -18.70 -18.89
CA ASP A 140 30.69 -18.54 -19.78
C ASP A 140 29.35 -18.33 -19.04
N ALA A 141 29.37 -17.89 -17.78
CA ALA A 141 28.14 -17.55 -17.04
C ALA A 141 27.56 -16.22 -17.54
N LEU A 142 26.36 -16.25 -18.12
CA LEU A 142 25.70 -15.06 -18.67
C LEU A 142 24.69 -14.44 -17.72
N VAL A 143 23.90 -15.29 -17.05
CA VAL A 143 22.80 -14.88 -16.18
C VAL A 143 22.56 -15.92 -15.09
N SER A 144 22.03 -15.49 -13.94
CA SER A 144 21.44 -16.42 -12.98
C SER A 144 19.96 -16.14 -12.82
N VAL A 145 19.16 -17.19 -12.70
CA VAL A 145 17.70 -17.12 -12.60
C VAL A 145 17.28 -17.77 -11.29
N LEU A 146 16.29 -17.22 -10.61
CA LEU A 146 15.62 -17.91 -9.53
C LEU A 146 14.11 -17.72 -9.60
N TYR A 147 13.40 -18.60 -8.90
CA TYR A 147 11.95 -18.50 -8.74
C TYR A 147 11.64 -18.36 -7.24
N SER A 148 10.82 -17.36 -6.88
CA SER A 148 10.55 -17.00 -5.49
C SER A 148 9.10 -17.23 -5.08
N ASP A 149 8.89 -18.05 -4.05
CA ASP A 149 7.58 -18.22 -3.39
C ASP A 149 7.33 -17.20 -2.26
N ILE A 150 8.33 -16.36 -1.94
CA ILE A 150 8.26 -15.35 -0.87
C ILE A 150 8.11 -13.92 -1.40
N GLY A 151 7.85 -13.80 -2.71
CA GLY A 151 7.71 -12.53 -3.43
C GLY A 151 9.02 -11.99 -4.03
N PRO A 152 8.92 -11.05 -4.98
CA PRO A 152 10.07 -10.50 -5.72
C PRO A 152 11.01 -9.64 -4.86
N ASN A 153 10.46 -8.95 -3.87
CA ASN A 153 11.14 -7.89 -3.10
C ASN A 153 12.39 -8.35 -2.34
N PHE A 154 12.48 -9.63 -1.95
CA PHE A 154 13.63 -10.14 -1.19
C PHE A 154 14.86 -10.31 -2.08
N TYR A 155 14.72 -10.96 -3.23
CA TYR A 155 15.86 -11.28 -4.09
C TYR A 155 16.21 -10.14 -5.06
N ASP A 156 15.27 -9.24 -5.37
CA ASP A 156 15.54 -8.00 -6.13
C ASP A 156 16.60 -7.14 -5.44
N LYS A 157 16.49 -6.98 -4.10
CA LYS A 157 17.50 -6.32 -3.27
C LYS A 157 18.88 -6.99 -3.31
N LEU A 158 18.97 -8.25 -3.75
CA LEU A 158 20.21 -9.02 -3.88
C LEU A 158 20.73 -9.07 -5.33
N GLY A 159 20.04 -8.37 -6.24
CA GLY A 159 20.41 -8.19 -7.64
C GLY A 159 19.66 -9.09 -8.63
N TRP A 160 18.72 -9.94 -8.19
CA TRP A 160 17.85 -10.70 -9.10
C TRP A 160 16.58 -9.92 -9.39
N ARG A 161 16.58 -9.23 -10.52
CA ARG A 161 15.50 -8.37 -11.01
C ARG A 161 14.25 -9.18 -11.35
N PRO A 162 13.05 -8.74 -10.95
CA PRO A 162 11.82 -9.36 -11.37
C PRO A 162 11.59 -9.24 -12.87
N HIS A 163 11.29 -10.37 -13.49
CA HIS A 163 10.83 -10.43 -14.86
C HIS A 163 9.38 -10.94 -14.87
N PRO A 164 8.40 -10.08 -15.17
CA PRO A 164 7.01 -10.52 -15.27
C PRO A 164 6.91 -11.57 -16.38
N SER A 165 6.20 -12.65 -16.10
CA SER A 165 5.95 -13.76 -17.02
C SER A 165 4.49 -14.16 -16.88
N GLN A 166 3.80 -14.43 -17.99
CA GLN A 166 2.45 -14.97 -17.91
C GLN A 166 2.50 -16.48 -17.71
N MET A 167 1.50 -17.03 -17.05
CA MET A 167 1.28 -18.47 -16.96
C MET A 167 -0.16 -18.78 -17.30
N ALA A 168 -0.37 -19.74 -18.19
CA ALA A 168 -1.68 -20.31 -18.43
C ALA A 168 -1.84 -21.57 -17.57
N THR A 169 -3.00 -21.74 -16.95
CA THR A 169 -3.32 -22.92 -16.16
C THR A 169 -4.67 -23.52 -16.56
N LEU A 170 -4.74 -24.85 -16.54
CA LEU A 170 -5.95 -25.61 -16.81
C LEU A 170 -6.25 -26.50 -15.60
N ASP A 171 -7.44 -26.37 -15.02
CA ASP A 171 -7.95 -27.32 -14.05
C ASP A 171 -8.39 -28.60 -14.77
N VAL A 172 -7.82 -29.73 -14.39
CA VAL A 172 -8.02 -31.03 -15.04
C VAL A 172 -9.46 -31.53 -14.93
N ILE A 173 -10.17 -31.13 -13.86
CA ILE A 173 -11.55 -31.57 -13.57
C ILE A 173 -12.61 -30.54 -13.96
N HIS A 174 -12.22 -29.41 -14.52
CA HIS A 174 -13.18 -28.41 -14.99
C HIS A 174 -14.08 -29.01 -16.09
N PRO A 175 -15.41 -28.79 -16.08
CA PRO A 175 -16.34 -29.41 -17.03
C PRO A 175 -15.94 -29.26 -18.50
N ARG A 176 -15.50 -28.06 -18.93
CA ARG A 176 -15.02 -27.82 -20.30
C ARG A 176 -13.71 -28.56 -20.63
N ASN A 177 -12.86 -28.79 -19.64
CA ASN A 177 -11.62 -29.53 -19.84
C ASN A 177 -11.86 -31.04 -19.84
N LEU A 178 -12.97 -31.52 -19.27
CA LEU A 178 -13.41 -32.92 -19.30
C LEU A 178 -14.03 -33.34 -20.64
N GLU A 179 -14.46 -32.39 -21.48
CA GLU A 179 -15.03 -32.69 -22.78
C GLU A 179 -13.98 -33.35 -23.68
N THR A 180 -14.24 -34.60 -24.09
CA THR A 180 -13.49 -35.26 -25.15
C THR A 180 -14.02 -34.72 -26.48
N GLY A 181 -13.40 -33.64 -26.98
CA GLY A 181 -13.73 -33.09 -28.29
C GLY A 181 -13.49 -34.10 -29.41
N ASP A 182 -14.28 -34.00 -30.48
CA ASP A 182 -14.19 -34.82 -31.70
C ASP A 182 -12.74 -34.83 -32.22
N SER A 183 -12.02 -35.91 -31.97
CA SER A 183 -10.62 -36.07 -32.36
C SER A 183 -10.57 -36.30 -33.87
N SER A 184 -10.65 -35.21 -34.64
CA SER A 184 -10.27 -35.24 -36.05
C SER A 184 -8.89 -35.90 -36.15
N ASN A 185 -8.77 -36.99 -36.91
CA ASN A 185 -7.59 -37.83 -37.16
C ASN A 185 -6.26 -37.06 -37.34
N LYS A 186 -5.67 -36.52 -36.26
CA LYS A 186 -4.29 -36.02 -36.25
C LYS A 186 -3.44 -37.08 -35.56
N ASN A 187 -2.47 -37.63 -36.29
CA ASN A 187 -1.55 -38.65 -35.78
C ASN A 187 -0.64 -38.05 -34.69
N LEU A 188 -1.05 -38.14 -33.43
CA LEU A 188 -0.21 -37.82 -32.28
C LEU A 188 0.87 -38.91 -32.12
N SER A 189 2.12 -38.49 -32.06
CA SER A 189 3.26 -39.35 -31.76
C SER A 189 3.75 -39.07 -30.34
N PRO A 190 3.80 -40.07 -29.44
CA PRO A 190 4.35 -39.90 -28.11
C PRO A 190 5.85 -39.62 -28.17
N LEU A 191 6.32 -38.73 -27.29
CA LEU A 191 7.74 -38.42 -27.11
C LEU A 191 8.27 -39.22 -25.91
N TYR A 192 9.43 -39.84 -26.10
CA TYR A 192 10.16 -40.58 -25.08
C TYR A 192 11.55 -39.97 -24.92
N LEU A 193 12.20 -40.17 -23.77
CA LEU A 193 13.56 -39.71 -23.51
C LEU A 193 14.60 -40.54 -24.30
N ASN A 194 14.63 -40.36 -25.62
CA ASN A 194 15.48 -41.08 -26.57
C ASN A 194 16.20 -40.11 -27.52
N ASP A 195 16.95 -40.66 -28.49
CA ASP A 195 17.73 -39.86 -29.44
C ASP A 195 16.85 -39.08 -30.44
N GLU A 196 15.62 -39.54 -30.72
CA GLU A 196 14.68 -38.80 -31.56
C GLU A 196 14.19 -37.53 -30.87
N PHE A 197 13.95 -37.58 -29.56
CA PHE A 197 13.61 -36.41 -28.76
C PHE A 197 14.78 -35.43 -28.62
N ASP A 198 16.01 -35.94 -28.49
CA ASP A 198 17.21 -35.09 -28.53
C ASP A 198 17.36 -34.37 -29.89
N ALA A 199 17.11 -35.06 -31.00
CA ALA A 199 17.10 -34.45 -32.32
C ALA A 199 16.01 -33.37 -32.46
N LEU A 200 14.80 -33.61 -31.93
CA LEU A 200 13.71 -32.64 -31.89
C LEU A 200 14.10 -31.36 -31.13
N LEU A 201 14.66 -31.51 -29.92
CA LEU A 201 15.08 -30.36 -29.12
C LEU A 201 16.24 -29.60 -29.76
N LYS A 202 17.18 -30.27 -30.43
CA LYS A 202 18.26 -29.61 -31.20
C LYS A 202 17.71 -28.75 -32.34
N ALA A 203 16.74 -29.28 -33.09
CA ALA A 203 16.06 -28.54 -34.14
C ALA A 203 15.30 -27.33 -33.58
N ASP A 204 14.56 -27.52 -32.48
CA ASP A 204 13.83 -26.45 -31.80
C ASP A 204 14.77 -25.37 -31.22
N ASN A 205 15.89 -25.76 -30.62
CA ASN A 205 16.91 -24.85 -30.10
C ASN A 205 17.52 -23.98 -31.19
N THR A 206 17.70 -24.53 -32.40
CA THR A 206 18.20 -23.75 -33.55
C THR A 206 17.20 -22.64 -33.90
N ARG A 207 15.90 -22.99 -33.95
CA ARG A 207 14.82 -22.03 -34.23
C ARG A 207 14.68 -20.98 -33.13
N LEU A 208 14.81 -21.37 -31.85
CA LEU A 208 14.81 -20.42 -30.73
C LEU A 208 15.91 -19.36 -30.88
N VAL A 209 17.10 -19.75 -31.35
CA VAL A 209 18.19 -18.81 -31.60
C VAL A 209 17.87 -17.88 -32.77
N ASP A 210 17.28 -18.41 -33.85
CA ASP A 210 16.85 -17.60 -35.00
C ASP A 210 15.76 -16.59 -34.62
N GLU A 211 14.77 -17.03 -33.83
CA GLU A 211 13.69 -16.19 -33.28
C GLU A 211 14.26 -15.09 -32.38
N LEU A 212 15.20 -15.44 -31.50
CA LEU A 212 15.90 -14.49 -30.63
C LEU A 212 16.70 -13.46 -31.44
N SER A 213 17.22 -13.84 -32.60
CA SER A 213 17.99 -12.99 -33.51
C SER A 213 17.11 -12.12 -34.43
N SER A 214 15.78 -12.28 -34.37
CA SER A 214 14.86 -11.59 -35.27
C SER A 214 14.71 -10.09 -34.94
N SER A 215 14.32 -9.30 -35.95
CA SER A 215 14.00 -7.87 -35.79
C SER A 215 12.82 -7.60 -34.85
N ARG A 216 12.00 -8.62 -34.52
CA ARG A 216 10.91 -8.49 -33.53
C ARG A 216 11.41 -8.07 -32.15
N LEU A 217 12.69 -8.34 -31.85
CA LEU A 217 13.34 -8.01 -30.58
C LEU A 217 14.40 -6.90 -30.74
N GLU A 218 14.27 -6.05 -31.76
CA GLU A 218 15.15 -4.90 -31.95
C GLU A 218 15.03 -3.92 -30.77
N GLY A 219 16.18 -3.45 -30.26
CA GLY A 219 16.26 -2.56 -29.09
C GLY A 219 15.90 -3.22 -27.75
N ARG A 220 15.68 -4.54 -27.68
CA ARG A 220 15.35 -5.28 -26.46
C ARG A 220 16.44 -6.29 -26.10
N GLU A 221 16.80 -6.35 -24.82
CA GLU A 221 17.53 -7.49 -24.28
C GLU A 221 16.56 -8.65 -24.09
N ALA A 222 16.99 -9.85 -24.44
CA ALA A 222 16.18 -11.06 -24.33
C ALA A 222 17.07 -12.25 -23.99
N PHE A 223 16.52 -13.24 -23.31
CA PHE A 223 17.23 -14.44 -22.90
C PHE A 223 16.33 -15.64 -23.13
N VAL A 224 16.92 -16.75 -23.59
CA VAL A 224 16.23 -18.03 -23.77
C VAL A 224 17.09 -19.17 -23.23
N MET A 225 16.46 -20.04 -22.45
CA MET A 225 17.04 -21.34 -22.08
C MET A 225 16.88 -22.32 -23.23
N LEU A 226 17.93 -23.08 -23.51
CA LEU A 226 17.91 -24.12 -24.53
C LEU A 226 17.64 -25.47 -23.85
N PRO A 227 16.42 -26.02 -23.91
CA PRO A 227 16.13 -27.32 -23.34
C PRO A 227 16.96 -28.43 -24.00
N THR A 228 17.44 -29.36 -23.20
CA THR A 228 18.12 -30.58 -23.65
C THR A 228 17.36 -31.82 -23.19
N ARG A 229 17.65 -32.98 -23.81
CA ARG A 229 17.11 -34.26 -23.33
C ARG A 229 17.45 -34.46 -21.86
N ASP A 230 18.70 -34.21 -21.49
CA ASP A 230 19.19 -34.43 -20.12
C ASP A 230 18.54 -33.46 -19.11
N SER A 231 18.30 -32.19 -19.50
CA SER A 231 17.56 -31.26 -18.62
C SER A 231 16.10 -31.68 -18.43
N THR A 232 15.50 -32.30 -19.46
CA THR A 232 14.14 -32.83 -19.39
C THR A 232 14.09 -34.07 -18.51
N GLU A 233 15.03 -35.00 -18.67
CA GLU A 233 15.18 -36.19 -17.82
C GLU A 233 15.32 -35.81 -16.33
N TRP A 234 16.13 -34.79 -16.04
CA TRP A 234 16.32 -34.27 -14.68
C TRP A 234 15.01 -33.80 -14.03
N GLN A 235 14.07 -33.24 -14.79
CA GLN A 235 12.74 -32.89 -14.28
C GLN A 235 11.81 -34.10 -14.24
N PHE A 236 11.88 -34.95 -15.26
CA PHE A 236 10.98 -36.09 -15.46
C PHE A 236 11.14 -37.19 -14.40
N CYS A 237 12.38 -37.48 -13.99
CA CYS A 237 12.69 -38.54 -13.03
C CYS A 237 11.97 -38.37 -11.67
N MET A 238 11.64 -37.13 -11.27
CA MET A 238 10.90 -36.85 -10.04
C MET A 238 9.48 -37.42 -10.09
N GLY A 239 8.84 -37.31 -11.26
CA GLY A 239 7.50 -37.84 -11.49
C GLY A 239 7.45 -39.35 -11.39
N VAL A 240 8.46 -40.01 -11.96
CA VAL A 240 8.62 -41.47 -11.92
C VAL A 240 8.82 -41.95 -10.49
N HIS A 241 9.76 -41.35 -9.76
CA HIS A 241 10.02 -41.70 -8.37
C HIS A 241 8.79 -41.53 -7.47
N PHE A 242 8.01 -40.46 -7.69
CA PHE A 242 6.77 -40.27 -6.95
C PHE A 242 5.72 -41.33 -7.29
N ALA A 243 5.52 -41.63 -8.59
CA ALA A 243 4.58 -42.65 -9.03
C ALA A 243 4.95 -44.05 -8.48
N GLU A 244 6.23 -44.39 -8.47
CA GLU A 244 6.76 -45.60 -7.82
C GLU A 244 6.49 -45.61 -6.31
N ALA A 245 6.82 -44.51 -5.62
CA ALA A 245 6.60 -44.36 -4.18
C ALA A 245 5.12 -44.48 -3.78
N GLN A 246 4.21 -44.03 -4.64
CA GLN A 246 2.76 -44.12 -4.46
C GLN A 246 2.12 -45.38 -5.07
N LYS A 247 2.93 -46.27 -5.67
CA LYS A 247 2.49 -47.53 -6.29
C LYS A 247 1.39 -47.35 -7.33
N PHE A 248 1.62 -46.43 -8.27
CA PHE A 248 0.72 -46.28 -9.42
C PHE A 248 0.81 -47.52 -10.31
N ASP A 249 -0.29 -47.88 -10.98
CA ASP A 249 -0.37 -49.07 -11.84
C ASP A 249 0.59 -49.00 -13.03
N GLU A 250 0.86 -47.78 -13.49
CA GLU A 250 1.85 -47.47 -14.53
C GLU A 250 2.76 -46.34 -14.05
N LEU A 251 3.97 -46.29 -14.59
CA LEU A 251 4.92 -45.21 -14.35
C LEU A 251 4.94 -44.22 -15.52
N PRO A 252 5.18 -42.93 -15.28
CA PRO A 252 5.40 -41.96 -16.34
C PRO A 252 6.54 -42.45 -17.25
N SER A 253 6.23 -42.62 -18.53
CA SER A 253 7.20 -43.04 -19.55
C SER A 253 7.24 -42.06 -20.73
N CYS A 254 6.16 -41.33 -20.96
CA CYS A 254 6.02 -40.35 -22.02
C CYS A 254 6.32 -38.94 -21.49
N CYS A 255 7.23 -38.21 -22.15
CA CYS A 255 7.62 -36.84 -21.77
C CYS A 255 6.93 -35.76 -22.59
N GLY A 256 5.99 -36.12 -23.47
CA GLY A 256 5.30 -35.17 -24.34
C GLY A 256 4.65 -35.83 -25.54
N VAL A 257 4.02 -35.03 -26.39
CA VAL A 257 3.47 -35.49 -27.68
C VAL A 257 3.83 -34.51 -28.79
N LYS A 258 3.98 -35.03 -30.01
CA LYS A 258 4.12 -34.20 -31.22
C LYS A 258 3.16 -34.61 -32.33
N ILE A 259 2.78 -33.65 -33.14
CA ILE A 259 2.08 -33.84 -34.42
C ILE A 259 3.08 -33.63 -35.57
N SER A 260 3.98 -32.65 -35.42
CA SER A 260 5.12 -32.38 -36.29
C SER A 260 6.24 -31.76 -35.47
N ASP A 261 7.39 -31.50 -36.09
CA ASP A 261 8.48 -30.80 -35.41
C ASP A 261 8.14 -29.30 -35.12
N ASP A 262 7.03 -28.81 -35.69
CA ASP A 262 6.47 -27.47 -35.49
C ASP A 262 5.25 -27.43 -34.56
N ALA A 263 4.79 -28.59 -34.06
CA ALA A 263 3.61 -28.70 -33.22
C ALA A 263 3.79 -29.81 -32.18
N PHE A 264 4.25 -29.44 -30.98
CA PHE A 264 4.53 -30.39 -29.91
C PHE A 264 4.44 -29.74 -28.52
N ILE A 265 4.26 -30.58 -27.50
CA ILE A 265 4.35 -30.19 -26.09
C ILE A 265 5.19 -31.21 -25.31
N VAL A 266 6.01 -30.70 -24.39
CA VAL A 266 6.87 -31.47 -23.50
C VAL A 266 6.47 -31.17 -22.07
N TRP A 267 6.36 -32.19 -21.22
CA TRP A 267 5.87 -32.06 -19.86
C TRP A 267 6.70 -32.80 -18.81
N CYS A 268 6.55 -32.38 -17.56
CA CYS A 268 7.02 -33.12 -16.39
C CYS A 268 5.94 -33.16 -15.29
N HIS A 269 6.00 -34.23 -14.48
CA HIS A 269 5.02 -34.48 -13.41
C HIS A 269 5.56 -33.96 -12.07
N ASN A 270 4.82 -33.05 -11.43
CA ASN A 270 5.15 -32.54 -10.10
C ASN A 270 4.05 -32.84 -9.09
N TYR A 271 4.42 -33.35 -7.92
CA TYR A 271 3.48 -33.71 -6.85
C TYR A 271 3.70 -32.94 -5.54
N PHE A 272 4.64 -32.00 -5.53
CA PHE A 272 4.93 -31.17 -4.35
C PHE A 272 4.05 -29.93 -4.33
N LYS A 273 3.52 -29.58 -3.14
CA LYS A 273 2.53 -28.53 -2.87
C LYS A 273 1.17 -28.74 -3.55
N GLU A 274 1.14 -28.67 -4.87
CA GLU A 274 -0.04 -28.86 -5.71
C GLU A 274 0.30 -29.83 -6.85
N PRO A 275 -0.36 -31.01 -6.94
CA PRO A 275 -0.13 -31.96 -8.03
C PRO A 275 -0.42 -31.33 -9.41
N THR A 276 0.64 -31.05 -10.16
CA THR A 276 0.62 -30.25 -11.40
C THR A 276 1.46 -30.90 -12.49
N LEU A 277 0.93 -30.93 -13.71
CA LEU A 277 1.67 -31.25 -14.94
C LEU A 277 2.23 -29.94 -15.50
N PHE A 278 3.55 -29.77 -15.44
CA PHE A 278 4.19 -28.58 -16.01
C PHE A 278 4.49 -28.83 -17.48
N ILE A 279 4.01 -27.95 -18.36
CA ILE A 279 4.45 -27.89 -19.76
C ILE A 279 5.74 -27.07 -19.78
N VAL A 280 6.86 -27.76 -19.98
CA VAL A 280 8.21 -27.21 -19.83
C VAL A 280 8.78 -26.69 -21.15
N ARG A 281 8.20 -27.15 -22.27
CA ARG A 281 8.44 -26.60 -23.60
C ARG A 281 7.22 -26.90 -24.48
N ALA A 282 6.79 -25.92 -25.27
CA ALA A 282 5.73 -26.10 -26.25
C ALA A 282 6.03 -25.31 -27.52
N ARG A 283 5.61 -25.84 -28.65
CA ARG A 283 5.51 -25.12 -29.92
C ARG A 283 4.12 -25.38 -30.48
N PHE A 284 3.38 -24.29 -30.71
CA PHE A 284 2.07 -24.34 -31.34
C PHE A 284 2.16 -23.65 -32.71
N PRO A 285 1.34 -24.08 -33.70
CA PRO A 285 1.26 -23.41 -34.99
C PRO A 285 0.72 -21.98 -34.87
N ASP A 286 1.32 -21.04 -35.60
CA ASP A 286 1.07 -19.59 -35.45
C ASP A 286 -0.17 -19.07 -36.20
N THR A 287 -0.66 -19.72 -37.27
CA THR A 287 -1.76 -19.23 -38.12
C THR A 287 -2.59 -20.33 -38.79
N GLY A 288 -3.90 -20.10 -38.98
CA GLY A 288 -4.84 -20.91 -39.79
C GLY A 288 -5.86 -21.71 -38.95
N ASP A 289 -7.01 -22.07 -39.55
CA ASP A 289 -8.07 -22.85 -38.86
C ASP A 289 -7.56 -24.20 -38.31
N ASP A 290 -6.53 -24.77 -38.94
CA ASP A 290 -5.87 -26.00 -38.50
C ASP A 290 -5.06 -25.82 -37.20
N ALA A 291 -4.61 -24.59 -36.90
CA ALA A 291 -3.79 -24.28 -35.73
C ALA A 291 -4.57 -24.41 -34.41
N ILE A 292 -5.84 -24.02 -34.41
CA ILE A 292 -6.76 -24.16 -33.27
C ILE A 292 -7.00 -25.64 -32.98
N ALA A 293 -7.30 -26.43 -34.01
CA ALA A 293 -7.51 -27.86 -33.88
C ALA A 293 -6.24 -28.57 -33.36
N THR A 294 -5.06 -28.24 -33.91
CA THR A 294 -3.77 -28.76 -33.44
C THR A 294 -3.51 -28.41 -31.97
N THR A 295 -3.71 -27.16 -31.57
CA THR A 295 -3.52 -26.69 -30.19
C THR A 295 -4.43 -27.43 -29.21
N ARG A 296 -5.70 -27.61 -29.58
CA ARG A 296 -6.67 -28.36 -28.76
C ARG A 296 -6.26 -29.82 -28.59
N VAL A 297 -5.84 -30.48 -29.66
CA VAL A 297 -5.41 -31.90 -29.64
C VAL A 297 -4.18 -32.08 -28.74
N LEU A 298 -3.20 -31.17 -28.81
CA LEU A 298 -2.03 -31.21 -27.92
C LEU A 298 -2.43 -31.01 -26.45
N LEU A 299 -3.24 -29.99 -26.13
CA LEU A 299 -3.67 -29.74 -24.74
C LEU A 299 -4.55 -30.88 -24.19
N GLN A 300 -5.35 -31.52 -25.04
CA GLN A 300 -6.14 -32.68 -24.64
C GLN A 300 -5.25 -33.86 -24.23
N ALA A 301 -4.18 -34.13 -24.98
CA ALA A 301 -3.22 -35.16 -24.62
C ALA A 301 -2.54 -34.88 -23.27
N ALA A 302 -2.24 -33.61 -22.96
CA ALA A 302 -1.73 -33.22 -21.64
C ALA A 302 -2.77 -33.40 -20.52
N LEU A 303 -4.06 -33.11 -20.79
CA LEU A 303 -5.16 -33.35 -19.84
C LEU A 303 -5.35 -34.84 -19.57
N GLU A 304 -5.20 -35.70 -20.59
CA GLU A 304 -5.25 -37.15 -20.46
C GLU A 304 -4.08 -37.69 -19.62
N GLU A 305 -2.86 -37.22 -19.88
CA GLU A 305 -1.68 -37.57 -19.07
C GLU A 305 -1.86 -37.11 -17.61
N ALA A 306 -2.34 -35.88 -17.40
CA ALA A 306 -2.60 -35.36 -16.06
C ALA A 306 -3.64 -36.21 -15.31
N ARG A 307 -4.71 -36.66 -15.99
CA ARG A 307 -5.72 -37.57 -15.39
C ARG A 307 -5.12 -38.94 -15.06
N LYS A 308 -4.38 -39.52 -16.00
CA LYS A 308 -3.71 -40.82 -15.85
C LYS A 308 -2.86 -40.85 -14.58
N PHE A 309 -2.17 -39.74 -14.31
CA PHE A 309 -1.28 -39.58 -13.18
C PHE A 309 -1.87 -38.78 -12.01
N LYS A 310 -3.20 -38.65 -11.94
CA LYS A 310 -3.94 -38.03 -10.81
C LYS A 310 -3.45 -36.62 -10.45
N LEU A 311 -2.96 -35.88 -11.44
CA LEU A 311 -2.60 -34.47 -11.32
C LEU A 311 -3.87 -33.62 -11.40
N LYS A 312 -3.89 -32.51 -10.67
CA LYS A 312 -5.06 -31.63 -10.56
C LYS A 312 -5.04 -30.50 -11.58
N LYS A 313 -3.85 -30.16 -12.07
CA LYS A 313 -3.63 -28.92 -12.81
C LYS A 313 -2.60 -29.12 -13.92
N ILE A 314 -2.75 -28.39 -15.01
CA ILE A 314 -1.68 -28.15 -16.00
C ILE A 314 -1.21 -26.71 -15.86
N ALA A 315 0.10 -26.47 -15.93
CA ALA A 315 0.68 -25.14 -15.93
C ALA A 315 1.63 -24.96 -17.11
N ILE A 316 1.42 -23.89 -17.88
CA ILE A 316 2.21 -23.52 -19.07
C ILE A 316 2.84 -22.15 -18.80
N TRP A 317 4.16 -22.09 -18.77
CA TRP A 317 4.89 -20.84 -18.56
C TRP A 317 5.13 -20.14 -19.91
N ASP A 318 5.03 -18.82 -19.91
CA ASP A 318 5.13 -17.98 -21.11
C ASP A 318 4.19 -18.48 -22.23
N PRO A 319 2.86 -18.54 -21.95
CA PRO A 319 1.89 -19.18 -22.83
C PRO A 319 1.87 -18.52 -24.21
N PRO A 320 1.95 -19.30 -25.30
CA PRO A 320 1.85 -18.77 -26.66
C PRO A 320 0.50 -18.10 -26.91
N SER A 321 0.49 -17.05 -27.73
CA SER A 321 -0.69 -16.20 -27.97
C SER A 321 -1.90 -16.95 -28.51
N ILE A 322 -1.70 -18.09 -29.19
CA ILE A 322 -2.78 -18.97 -29.68
C ILE A 322 -3.72 -19.44 -28.56
N LEU A 323 -3.22 -19.53 -27.31
CA LEU A 323 -4.06 -19.91 -26.16
C LEU A 323 -5.09 -18.84 -25.80
N LEU A 324 -4.90 -17.60 -26.24
CA LEU A 324 -5.85 -16.50 -26.07
C LEU A 324 -6.97 -16.53 -27.13
N HIS A 325 -6.84 -17.35 -28.17
CA HIS A 325 -7.81 -17.41 -29.27
C HIS A 325 -9.19 -17.89 -28.78
N GLU A 326 -10.25 -17.20 -29.21
CA GLU A 326 -11.62 -17.43 -28.71
C GLU A 326 -12.08 -18.88 -28.88
N ASP A 327 -11.80 -19.50 -30.02
CA ASP A 327 -12.17 -20.91 -30.26
C ASP A 327 -11.41 -21.91 -29.37
N VAL A 328 -10.17 -21.61 -28.96
CA VAL A 328 -9.46 -22.43 -27.98
C VAL A 328 -10.14 -22.28 -26.63
N ARG A 329 -10.43 -21.04 -26.21
CA ARG A 329 -11.06 -20.72 -24.91
C ARG A 329 -12.53 -21.10 -24.82
N ARG A 330 -13.21 -21.27 -25.96
CA ARG A 330 -14.59 -21.77 -26.02
C ARG A 330 -14.66 -23.24 -25.58
N HIS A 331 -13.66 -24.02 -25.97
CA HIS A 331 -13.63 -25.47 -25.72
C HIS A 331 -12.82 -25.85 -24.48
N LEU A 332 -11.82 -25.07 -24.10
CA LEU A 332 -10.99 -25.31 -22.92
C LEU A 332 -11.09 -24.12 -21.97
N GLU A 333 -11.26 -24.41 -20.68
CA GLU A 333 -11.11 -23.38 -19.66
C GLU A 333 -9.63 -23.21 -19.33
N ILE A 334 -9.12 -22.03 -19.66
CA ILE A 334 -7.74 -21.62 -19.45
C ILE A 334 -7.74 -20.32 -18.66
N GLU A 335 -7.12 -20.37 -17.49
CA GLU A 335 -6.87 -19.22 -16.62
C GLU A 335 -5.47 -18.67 -16.91
N PHE A 336 -5.37 -17.35 -17.12
CA PHE A 336 -4.09 -16.66 -17.30
C PHE A 336 -3.77 -15.88 -16.03
N ILE A 337 -2.58 -16.12 -15.48
CA ILE A 337 -2.11 -15.52 -14.25
C ILE A 337 -0.77 -14.83 -14.54
N GLU A 338 -0.62 -13.58 -14.12
CA GLU A 338 0.69 -12.93 -14.12
C GLU A 338 1.55 -13.49 -12.98
N ARG A 339 2.72 -14.01 -13.34
CA ARG A 339 3.73 -14.46 -12.38
C ARG A 339 4.67 -13.31 -12.05
N GLU A 340 4.52 -12.77 -10.85
CA GLU A 340 5.41 -11.75 -10.28
C GLU A 340 6.68 -12.36 -9.63
N HIS A 341 7.02 -13.62 -9.96
CA HIS A 341 7.91 -14.46 -9.12
C HIS A 341 9.15 -15.00 -9.84
N SER A 342 9.32 -14.73 -11.13
CA SER A 342 10.53 -15.09 -11.88
C SER A 342 11.54 -13.95 -11.79
N LEU A 343 12.75 -14.22 -11.33
CA LEU A 343 13.77 -13.21 -11.04
C LEU A 343 15.09 -13.55 -11.73
N SER A 344 15.80 -12.57 -12.32
CA SER A 344 17.07 -12.78 -13.03
C SER A 344 18.14 -11.74 -12.64
N LYS A 345 19.39 -12.19 -12.46
CA LYS A 345 20.53 -11.31 -12.14
C LYS A 345 21.50 -11.28 -13.32
N GLN A 346 21.70 -10.07 -13.85
CA GLN A 346 22.59 -9.78 -14.99
C GLN A 346 23.93 -9.23 -14.48
N GLN A 347 25.04 -9.72 -15.03
CA GLN A 347 26.38 -9.24 -14.72
C GLN A 347 26.71 -8.08 -15.68
N GLN A 348 26.77 -6.84 -15.18
CA GLN A 348 27.20 -5.66 -15.95
C GLN A 348 28.47 -5.06 -15.33
N SER A 349 29.54 -4.93 -16.11
CA SER A 349 30.71 -4.12 -15.75
C SER A 349 30.47 -2.66 -16.12
N GLU A 350 30.49 -1.76 -15.13
CA GLU A 350 30.28 -0.31 -15.31
C GLU A 350 31.50 0.41 -15.91
N THR A 351 31.26 1.51 -16.63
CA THR A 351 32.25 2.60 -16.82
C THR A 351 31.58 3.98 -16.83
N TYR A 352 32.12 4.89 -16.00
CA TYR A 352 31.68 6.25 -15.68
C TYR A 352 31.92 7.31 -16.78
N ARG A 353 31.12 8.41 -16.83
CA ARG A 353 31.60 9.80 -16.99
C ARG A 353 30.57 10.94 -16.79
N ASN A 354 31.09 12.04 -16.20
CA ASN A 354 30.50 13.31 -15.73
C ASN A 354 30.10 14.35 -16.80
N LYS A 355 29.24 15.35 -16.42
CA LYS A 355 29.45 16.83 -16.52
C LYS A 355 28.17 17.64 -16.16
N THR A 356 28.16 18.42 -15.07
CA THR A 356 28.41 19.89 -14.88
C THR A 356 27.24 20.85 -15.20
N SER A 357 27.01 21.73 -14.22
CA SER A 357 25.93 22.72 -13.99
C SER A 357 26.22 24.14 -14.51
N ASP A 358 25.20 24.99 -14.58
CA ASP A 358 25.31 26.46 -14.41
C ASP A 358 24.03 27.09 -13.80
N SER A 359 24.19 28.24 -13.14
CA SER A 359 23.31 28.86 -12.11
C SER A 359 22.82 30.28 -12.44
N ASN A 360 21.70 30.75 -11.83
CA ASN A 360 21.47 32.09 -11.19
C ASN A 360 19.96 32.30 -10.82
N SER A 361 19.55 32.37 -9.53
CA SER A 361 19.20 33.54 -8.65
C SER A 361 18.02 34.42 -9.13
N SER A 362 17.00 34.89 -8.38
CA SER A 362 16.52 34.84 -6.97
C SER A 362 15.22 35.69 -6.89
N THR A 363 14.21 35.37 -6.07
CA THR A 363 13.68 36.19 -4.94
C THR A 363 12.39 35.56 -4.35
N SER A 364 12.23 35.65 -3.03
CA SER A 364 11.13 35.08 -2.23
C SER A 364 9.86 35.92 -2.32
N ALA A 365 8.79 35.34 -2.86
CA ALA A 365 7.46 35.90 -2.94
C ALA A 365 6.52 35.20 -1.93
N PRO A 366 5.32 35.75 -1.65
CA PRO A 366 4.27 35.04 -0.90
C PRO A 366 4.00 33.66 -1.51
N LEU A 367 3.26 32.78 -0.83
CA LEU A 367 2.59 31.65 -1.49
C LEU A 367 1.59 32.23 -2.50
N GLN A 368 2.09 32.68 -3.64
CA GLN A 368 1.28 33.08 -4.77
C GLN A 368 0.96 31.80 -5.54
N ALA A 369 -0.25 31.74 -6.08
CA ALA A 369 -0.74 30.76 -7.06
C ALA A 369 0.05 30.82 -8.38
N LEU A 370 1.38 30.73 -8.30
CA LEU A 370 2.30 30.71 -9.42
C LEU A 370 2.53 29.27 -9.83
N GLU A 371 2.66 29.08 -11.14
CA GLU A 371 3.05 27.80 -11.71
C GLU A 371 4.37 27.32 -11.09
N PRO A 372 4.49 26.02 -10.74
CA PRO A 372 5.73 25.46 -10.25
C PRO A 372 6.89 25.75 -11.23
N PRO A 373 8.00 26.36 -10.77
CA PRO A 373 9.08 26.75 -11.66
C PRO A 373 9.76 25.53 -12.29
N SER A 374 9.65 25.42 -13.62
CA SER A 374 10.22 24.30 -14.40
C SER A 374 11.74 24.18 -14.29
N TYR A 375 12.44 25.28 -13.98
CA TYR A 375 13.89 25.27 -13.73
C TYR A 375 14.28 24.56 -12.42
N LEU A 376 13.34 24.40 -11.49
CA LEU A 376 13.56 23.78 -10.17
C LEU A 376 12.95 22.37 -10.11
N VAL A 377 11.71 22.23 -10.56
CA VAL A 377 10.99 20.96 -10.66
C VAL A 377 10.53 20.77 -12.08
N GLU A 378 11.05 19.73 -12.75
CA GLU A 378 10.63 19.41 -14.12
C GLU A 378 9.14 19.04 -14.13
N HIS A 379 8.41 19.52 -15.12
CA HIS A 379 7.01 19.15 -15.31
C HIS A 379 6.91 17.82 -16.03
N THR A 380 5.96 17.00 -15.62
CA THR A 380 5.72 15.69 -16.22
C THR A 380 4.23 15.40 -16.35
N ASP A 381 3.86 14.67 -17.38
CA ASP A 381 2.52 14.08 -17.55
C ASP A 381 2.59 12.54 -17.55
N ALA A 382 3.69 11.96 -17.05
CA ALA A 382 3.95 10.53 -17.03
C ALA A 382 2.86 9.74 -16.29
N MET A 383 2.11 10.38 -15.39
CA MET A 383 0.94 9.78 -14.75
C MET A 383 -0.14 9.33 -15.72
N THR A 384 -0.25 9.95 -16.89
CA THR A 384 -1.21 9.55 -17.93
C THR A 384 -1.00 8.10 -18.35
N GLY A 385 0.27 7.67 -18.47
CA GLY A 385 0.63 6.29 -18.82
C GLY A 385 0.88 5.41 -17.62
N PHE A 386 1.27 5.99 -16.48
CA PHE A 386 1.64 5.23 -15.29
C PHE A 386 0.43 4.87 -14.44
N CYS A 387 -0.37 5.86 -14.01
CA CYS A 387 -1.52 5.69 -13.12
C CYS A 387 -2.61 6.75 -13.41
N PRO A 388 -3.27 6.69 -14.58
CA PRO A 388 -4.26 7.69 -14.96
C PRO A 388 -5.49 7.65 -14.04
N PRO A 389 -6.10 8.82 -13.72
CA PRO A 389 -7.31 8.87 -12.91
C PRO A 389 -8.46 8.16 -13.63
N LYS A 390 -9.11 7.21 -12.94
CA LYS A 390 -10.28 6.51 -13.48
C LYS A 390 -11.55 7.30 -13.23
N TYR A 391 -12.55 7.09 -14.08
CA TYR A 391 -13.92 7.58 -13.90
C TYR A 391 -14.04 9.09 -13.66
N LEU A 392 -13.07 9.91 -14.04
CA LEU A 392 -13.18 11.36 -13.96
C LEU A 392 -13.78 11.91 -15.26
N ASP A 393 -14.56 12.97 -15.18
CA ASP A 393 -14.91 13.74 -16.37
C ASP A 393 -13.63 14.29 -17.03
N ALA A 394 -13.43 13.98 -18.31
CA ALA A 394 -12.23 14.34 -19.04
C ALA A 394 -12.01 15.86 -19.12
N SER A 395 -13.08 16.66 -19.00
CA SER A 395 -13.00 18.13 -18.95
C SER A 395 -12.34 18.66 -17.67
N LEU A 396 -12.19 17.84 -16.62
CA LEU A 396 -11.57 18.24 -15.37
C LEU A 396 -10.05 17.96 -15.35
N ILE A 397 -9.59 16.98 -16.13
CA ILE A 397 -8.17 16.59 -16.22
C ILE A 397 -7.37 17.76 -16.81
N LYS A 398 -6.26 18.14 -16.15
CA LYS A 398 -5.42 19.33 -16.45
C LYS A 398 -6.08 20.71 -16.26
N ASN A 399 -7.40 20.77 -16.04
CA ASN A 399 -8.13 22.03 -15.79
C ASN A 399 -8.35 22.31 -14.30
N ARG A 400 -8.24 21.29 -13.46
CA ARG A 400 -8.37 21.40 -12.00
C ARG A 400 -7.46 20.37 -11.31
N PRO A 401 -6.68 20.75 -10.28
CA PRO A 401 -5.89 19.80 -9.50
C PRO A 401 -6.77 18.73 -8.84
N ILE A 402 -6.39 17.47 -8.99
CA ILE A 402 -7.19 16.31 -8.60
C ILE A 402 -6.78 15.88 -7.17
N PRO A 403 -7.72 15.81 -6.21
CA PRO A 403 -7.46 15.28 -4.88
C PRO A 403 -7.07 13.81 -4.93
N THR A 404 -6.06 13.40 -4.15
CA THR A 404 -5.52 12.04 -4.17
C THR A 404 -5.76 11.29 -2.86
N ASN A 405 -5.65 11.97 -1.71
CA ASN A 405 -5.74 11.36 -0.38
C ASN A 405 -7.08 11.71 0.30
N ASN A 406 -8.16 11.84 -0.47
CA ASN A 406 -9.50 12.05 0.08
C ASN A 406 -10.20 10.71 0.38
N TRP A 407 -11.15 10.72 1.32
CA TRP A 407 -11.95 9.55 1.70
C TRP A 407 -12.72 8.90 0.53
N TRP A 408 -12.98 9.67 -0.52
CA TRP A 408 -13.63 9.20 -1.75
C TRP A 408 -12.65 8.82 -2.86
N GLY A 409 -11.33 8.95 -2.64
CA GLY A 409 -10.29 8.75 -3.64
C GLY A 409 -10.29 7.36 -4.28
N ASN A 410 -10.86 6.34 -3.62
CA ASN A 410 -11.09 5.01 -4.20
C ASN A 410 -11.89 5.04 -5.51
N ILE A 411 -12.76 6.04 -5.72
CA ILE A 411 -13.57 6.15 -6.93
C ILE A 411 -12.69 6.43 -8.16
N ILE A 412 -11.63 7.21 -8.00
CA ILE A 412 -10.77 7.66 -9.10
C ILE A 412 -9.40 6.98 -9.13
N ALA A 413 -9.11 6.17 -8.11
CA ALA A 413 -7.84 5.49 -7.94
C ALA A 413 -7.55 4.52 -9.10
N HIS A 414 -6.26 4.34 -9.38
CA HIS A 414 -5.80 3.43 -10.40
C HIS A 414 -5.60 2.02 -9.81
N ASP A 415 -6.21 1.01 -10.43
CA ASP A 415 -5.96 -0.40 -10.15
C ASP A 415 -6.23 -1.29 -11.39
N SER A 416 -5.89 -2.56 -11.30
CA SER A 416 -6.29 -3.57 -12.30
C SER A 416 -7.71 -4.11 -12.08
N ASN A 417 -8.36 -3.74 -10.97
CA ASN A 417 -9.70 -4.20 -10.65
C ASN A 417 -10.76 -3.48 -11.50
N THR A 418 -11.80 -4.22 -11.88
CA THR A 418 -12.97 -3.65 -12.55
C THR A 418 -13.94 -3.03 -11.55
N ALA A 419 -13.97 -3.50 -10.31
CA ALA A 419 -14.85 -3.04 -9.24
C ALA A 419 -14.30 -1.78 -8.56
N ILE A 420 -15.14 -0.76 -8.41
CA ILE A 420 -14.82 0.42 -7.60
C ILE A 420 -14.92 0.01 -6.13
N GLN A 421 -13.82 0.19 -5.39
CA GLN A 421 -13.80 -0.05 -3.95
C GLN A 421 -14.77 0.89 -3.23
N PRO A 422 -15.33 0.49 -2.07
CA PRO A 422 -16.24 1.36 -1.33
C PRO A 422 -15.60 2.70 -0.94
N VAL A 423 -16.41 3.64 -0.48
CA VAL A 423 -16.00 4.91 0.14
C VAL A 423 -16.80 5.15 1.41
N TRP A 424 -16.24 5.84 2.39
CA TRP A 424 -16.81 5.93 3.73
C TRP A 424 -17.06 7.37 4.12
N SER A 425 -18.26 7.86 3.78
CA SER A 425 -18.75 9.14 4.30
C SER A 425 -18.84 9.13 5.83
N ASN A 426 -19.15 7.96 6.40
CA ASN A 426 -19.48 7.67 7.79
C ASN A 426 -20.64 8.55 8.33
N PRO A 427 -21.68 7.96 8.95
CA PRO A 427 -21.83 6.56 9.34
C PRO A 427 -22.14 5.61 8.16
N TYR A 428 -22.37 6.13 6.95
CA TYR A 428 -22.61 5.30 5.78
C TYR A 428 -21.32 4.90 5.04
N SER A 429 -21.31 3.68 4.53
CA SER A 429 -20.45 3.28 3.41
C SER A 429 -21.22 3.37 2.11
N LEU A 430 -20.55 3.79 1.03
CA LEU A 430 -21.11 3.94 -0.30
C LEU A 430 -20.27 3.12 -1.29
N GLN A 431 -20.90 2.58 -2.33
CA GLN A 431 -20.17 1.89 -3.41
C GLN A 431 -20.80 2.19 -4.76
N MET A 432 -19.98 2.56 -5.74
CA MET A 432 -20.41 2.77 -7.12
C MET A 432 -20.29 1.43 -7.85
N VAL A 433 -21.43 0.81 -8.14
CA VAL A 433 -21.50 -0.53 -8.73
C VAL A 433 -21.58 -0.39 -10.24
N VAL A 434 -20.45 -0.55 -10.92
CA VAL A 434 -20.30 -0.38 -12.38
C VAL A 434 -19.67 -1.60 -13.07
N ASP A 435 -19.24 -2.57 -12.28
CA ASP A 435 -18.58 -3.80 -12.67
C ASP A 435 -19.57 -4.95 -12.89
N LYS A 436 -20.59 -5.05 -12.03
CA LYS A 436 -21.60 -6.11 -12.09
C LYS A 436 -23.00 -5.62 -11.78
N ALA A 437 -23.96 -5.97 -12.62
CA ALA A 437 -25.37 -5.68 -12.39
C ALA A 437 -25.89 -6.35 -11.09
N PRO A 438 -26.84 -5.75 -10.36
CA PRO A 438 -27.51 -4.48 -10.68
C PRO A 438 -26.58 -3.26 -10.52
N PHE A 439 -26.50 -2.43 -11.56
CA PHE A 439 -25.64 -1.23 -11.56
C PHE A 439 -26.30 -0.07 -10.82
N GLY A 440 -25.50 0.79 -10.18
CA GLY A 440 -26.01 1.95 -9.45
C GLY A 440 -25.12 2.39 -8.29
N MET A 441 -25.69 3.17 -7.37
CA MET A 441 -25.00 3.62 -6.15
C MET A 441 -25.55 2.91 -4.92
N SER A 442 -24.71 2.15 -4.22
CA SER A 442 -25.09 1.46 -3.00
C SER A 442 -24.84 2.31 -1.76
N VAL A 443 -25.72 2.16 -0.77
CA VAL A 443 -25.66 2.77 0.56
C VAL A 443 -25.81 1.67 1.61
N SER A 444 -24.93 1.68 2.61
CA SER A 444 -24.97 0.73 3.71
C SER A 444 -24.68 1.39 5.06
N TYR A 445 -25.19 0.80 6.15
CA TYR A 445 -24.83 1.10 7.53
C TYR A 445 -24.05 -0.09 8.15
N PRO A 446 -22.72 -0.13 7.95
CA PRO A 446 -21.90 -1.31 8.26
C PRO A 446 -21.65 -1.55 9.75
N TYR A 447 -21.93 -0.61 10.66
CA TYR A 447 -21.61 -0.77 12.09
C TYR A 447 -22.12 -2.09 12.70
N ARG A 448 -23.31 -2.54 12.28
CA ARG A 448 -23.96 -3.77 12.79
C ARG A 448 -23.28 -5.08 12.37
N SER A 449 -22.40 -5.05 11.38
CA SER A 449 -21.70 -6.22 10.85
C SER A 449 -20.26 -6.33 11.39
N ARG A 450 -19.94 -5.61 12.47
CA ARG A 450 -18.62 -5.62 13.08
C ARG A 450 -18.18 -7.04 13.44
N PHE A 451 -16.98 -7.39 13.02
CA PHE A 451 -16.31 -8.61 13.43
C PHE A 451 -14.89 -8.30 13.94
N PHE A 452 -14.36 -9.23 14.75
CA PHE A 452 -13.05 -9.12 15.37
C PHE A 452 -12.19 -10.28 14.90
N GLY A 453 -10.88 -10.06 14.78
CA GLY A 453 -9.94 -11.10 14.41
C GLY A 453 -8.60 -10.97 15.10
N GLY A 454 -7.94 -12.12 15.26
CA GLY A 454 -6.64 -12.25 15.91
C GLY A 454 -6.63 -11.87 17.40
N ASN A 455 -5.45 -12.00 18.00
CA ASN A 455 -5.15 -11.58 19.37
C ASN A 455 -3.88 -10.72 19.33
N SER A 456 -3.94 -9.53 19.91
CA SER A 456 -2.78 -8.61 19.96
C SER A 456 -1.74 -9.00 21.02
N GLY A 457 -2.11 -9.90 21.95
CA GLY A 457 -1.31 -10.21 23.12
C GLY A 457 -1.37 -9.14 24.21
N ASN A 458 -2.30 -8.18 24.12
CA ASN A 458 -2.51 -7.14 25.13
C ASN A 458 -3.80 -7.42 25.91
N ASN A 459 -3.67 -8.15 27.04
CA ASN A 459 -4.79 -8.49 27.92
C ASN A 459 -6.01 -9.10 27.19
N GLY A 460 -5.76 -10.00 26.22
CA GLY A 460 -6.80 -10.66 25.44
C GLY A 460 -7.51 -9.77 24.40
N ALA A 461 -6.98 -8.57 24.12
CA ALA A 461 -7.55 -7.69 23.11
C ALA A 461 -7.46 -8.30 21.70
N ALA A 462 -8.48 -8.01 20.90
CA ALA A 462 -8.50 -8.33 19.48
C ALA A 462 -7.36 -7.62 18.76
N LYS A 463 -6.76 -8.29 17.77
CA LYS A 463 -5.73 -7.66 16.93
C LYS A 463 -6.35 -6.63 15.98
N PHE A 464 -7.50 -6.94 15.41
CA PHE A 464 -8.21 -6.01 14.54
C PHE A 464 -9.73 -6.15 14.69
N TYR A 465 -10.44 -5.12 14.25
CA TYR A 465 -11.85 -5.21 13.94
C TYR A 465 -12.15 -4.52 12.61
N ALA A 466 -13.15 -5.04 11.90
CA ALA A 466 -13.61 -4.52 10.61
C ALA A 466 -15.12 -4.74 10.49
N HIS A 467 -15.72 -4.23 9.42
CA HIS A 467 -17.16 -4.32 9.19
C HIS A 467 -17.43 -4.88 7.80
N GLY A 468 -18.38 -5.82 7.72
CA GLY A 468 -18.86 -6.33 6.44
C GLY A 468 -19.78 -5.33 5.74
N GLN A 469 -19.64 -5.17 4.43
CA GLN A 469 -20.56 -4.34 3.66
C GLN A 469 -21.76 -5.17 3.19
N VAL A 470 -22.97 -4.69 3.46
CA VAL A 470 -24.21 -5.26 2.93
C VAL A 470 -24.92 -4.17 2.16
N ARG A 471 -25.21 -4.38 0.87
CA ARG A 471 -25.93 -3.41 0.04
C ARG A 471 -27.38 -3.31 0.50
N GLU A 472 -27.63 -2.48 1.51
CA GLU A 472 -28.95 -2.32 2.12
C GLU A 472 -29.84 -1.49 1.19
N PHE A 473 -29.30 -0.43 0.60
CA PHE A 473 -29.90 0.25 -0.54
C PHE A 473 -28.95 0.26 -1.75
N LEU A 474 -29.55 0.21 -2.92
CA LEU A 474 -28.94 0.51 -4.21
C LEU A 474 -29.89 1.43 -4.97
N PHE A 475 -29.48 2.67 -5.17
CA PHE A 475 -30.11 3.56 -6.14
C PHE A 475 -29.75 3.07 -7.55
N SER A 476 -30.75 2.61 -8.29
CA SER A 476 -30.64 2.19 -9.68
C SER A 476 -31.82 2.75 -10.49
N ALA A 477 -31.87 2.43 -11.77
CA ALA A 477 -33.01 2.71 -12.64
C ALA A 477 -33.21 1.55 -13.62
N GLU A 478 -34.42 1.36 -14.12
CA GLU A 478 -34.74 0.28 -15.06
C GLU A 478 -33.89 0.35 -16.34
N GLU A 479 -33.54 1.57 -16.77
CA GLU A 479 -32.73 1.81 -17.96
C GLU A 479 -31.23 1.56 -17.74
N VAL A 480 -30.77 1.40 -16.49
CA VAL A 480 -29.34 1.17 -16.17
C VAL A 480 -29.09 -0.08 -15.34
N VAL A 481 -30.10 -0.71 -14.75
CA VAL A 481 -29.92 -1.81 -13.79
C VAL A 481 -29.21 -3.01 -14.42
N TRP A 482 -29.54 -3.35 -15.68
CA TRP A 482 -28.94 -4.45 -16.43
C TRP A 482 -28.07 -3.99 -17.61
N GLN A 483 -28.03 -2.69 -17.88
CA GLN A 483 -27.25 -2.10 -18.96
C GLN A 483 -26.18 -1.18 -18.37
N LYS A 484 -24.90 -1.51 -18.63
CA LYS A 484 -23.77 -0.81 -18.03
C LYS A 484 -23.85 0.70 -18.31
N PRO A 485 -24.03 1.54 -17.27
CA PRO A 485 -24.10 2.99 -17.44
C PRO A 485 -22.72 3.59 -17.70
N ASN A 486 -22.67 4.78 -18.29
CA ASN A 486 -21.49 5.62 -18.21
C ASN A 486 -21.44 6.25 -16.81
N PHE A 487 -20.35 6.03 -16.07
CA PHE A 487 -20.16 6.52 -14.71
C PHE A 487 -18.96 7.46 -14.63
N GLN A 488 -19.17 8.63 -14.03
CA GLN A 488 -18.13 9.65 -13.88
C GLN A 488 -18.26 10.44 -12.56
N VAL A 489 -17.13 10.85 -11.98
CA VAL A 489 -16.99 11.96 -11.04
C VAL A 489 -16.96 13.25 -11.86
N VAL A 490 -17.87 14.17 -11.54
CA VAL A 490 -18.11 15.39 -12.33
C VAL A 490 -17.81 16.67 -11.59
N ASP A 491 -17.72 16.64 -10.26
CA ASP A 491 -17.31 17.78 -9.43
C ASP A 491 -16.87 17.30 -8.03
N TRP A 492 -16.20 18.17 -7.28
CA TRP A 492 -15.85 17.98 -5.86
C TRP A 492 -15.68 19.31 -5.14
N ALA A 493 -15.62 19.26 -3.81
CA ALA A 493 -15.28 20.40 -2.95
C ALA A 493 -14.26 19.96 -1.89
N ASP A 494 -13.90 20.86 -0.96
CA ASP A 494 -13.05 20.49 0.19
C ASP A 494 -13.66 19.32 0.97
N GLN A 495 -14.99 19.30 1.10
CA GLN A 495 -15.76 18.22 1.70
C GLN A 495 -16.91 17.82 0.78
N GLY A 496 -16.64 16.87 -0.11
CA GLY A 496 -17.66 16.19 -0.89
C GLY A 496 -17.24 15.91 -2.34
N VAL A 497 -18.00 15.02 -2.99
CA VAL A 497 -17.80 14.63 -4.39
C VAL A 497 -19.14 14.40 -5.08
N THR A 498 -19.26 14.83 -6.33
CA THR A 498 -20.45 14.63 -7.15
C THR A 498 -20.19 13.53 -8.18
N VAL A 499 -21.04 12.51 -8.17
CA VAL A 499 -20.98 11.39 -9.10
C VAL A 499 -22.21 11.35 -10.00
N LYS A 500 -22.03 10.87 -11.24
CA LYS A 500 -23.06 10.80 -12.26
C LYS A 500 -23.07 9.45 -12.96
N PHE A 501 -24.27 8.86 -13.07
CA PHE A 501 -24.56 7.73 -13.94
C PHE A 501 -25.41 8.23 -15.11
N SER A 502 -25.06 7.84 -16.33
CA SER A 502 -25.83 8.15 -17.54
C SER A 502 -26.22 6.87 -18.26
N SER A 503 -27.50 6.76 -18.58
CA SER A 503 -28.05 5.70 -19.43
C SER A 503 -27.76 5.95 -20.90
N SER A 504 -27.87 4.91 -21.74
CA SER A 504 -27.79 5.08 -23.19
C SER A 504 -28.98 5.86 -23.78
N SER A 505 -30.11 5.93 -23.06
CA SER A 505 -31.29 6.72 -23.46
C SER A 505 -31.18 8.20 -23.11
N GLY A 506 -30.08 8.63 -22.46
CA GLY A 506 -29.83 10.03 -22.10
C GLY A 506 -30.33 10.45 -20.72
N GLY A 507 -31.10 9.59 -20.02
CA GLY A 507 -31.49 9.82 -18.63
C GLY A 507 -30.30 9.68 -17.66
N THR A 508 -30.35 10.40 -16.53
CA THR A 508 -29.22 10.52 -15.60
C THR A 508 -29.62 10.35 -14.13
N MET A 509 -28.66 9.84 -13.34
CA MET A 509 -28.66 9.86 -11.87
C MET A 509 -27.46 10.67 -11.40
N VAL A 510 -27.66 11.67 -10.54
CA VAL A 510 -26.58 12.50 -9.97
C VAL A 510 -26.67 12.45 -8.45
N SER A 511 -25.55 12.17 -7.78
CA SER A 511 -25.49 12.10 -6.31
C SER A 511 -24.32 12.91 -5.77
N ASP A 512 -24.60 13.72 -4.77
CA ASP A 512 -23.62 14.47 -3.99
C ASP A 512 -23.29 13.67 -2.72
N LEU A 513 -22.03 13.31 -2.53
CA LEU A 513 -21.58 12.48 -1.40
C LEU A 513 -20.76 13.34 -0.44
N VAL A 514 -21.16 13.40 0.82
CA VAL A 514 -20.58 14.32 1.82
C VAL A 514 -20.27 13.56 3.10
N SER A 515 -19.10 13.80 3.70
CA SER A 515 -18.72 13.25 5.01
C SER A 515 -19.79 13.59 6.06
N GLY A 516 -20.22 12.62 6.89
CA GLY A 516 -21.23 12.88 7.93
C GLY A 516 -22.68 13.00 7.45
N MET A 517 -22.98 12.71 6.18
CA MET A 517 -24.34 12.90 5.66
C MET A 517 -25.38 12.06 6.42
N VAL A 518 -26.50 12.70 6.79
CA VAL A 518 -27.66 12.03 7.40
C VAL A 518 -28.51 11.31 6.35
N TYR A 519 -28.58 11.90 5.16
CA TYR A 519 -29.34 11.37 4.02
C TYR A 519 -28.41 11.11 2.84
N ALA A 520 -28.45 9.91 2.27
CA ALA A 520 -27.90 9.66 0.94
C ALA A 520 -28.94 10.07 -0.11
N SER A 521 -28.54 10.81 -1.13
CA SER A 521 -29.49 11.43 -2.08
C SER A 521 -29.08 11.19 -3.53
N THR A 522 -30.04 10.90 -4.40
CA THR A 522 -29.84 10.79 -5.85
C THR A 522 -30.93 11.56 -6.59
N LYS A 523 -30.52 12.49 -7.46
CA LYS A 523 -31.38 13.20 -8.40
C LYS A 523 -31.50 12.38 -9.68
N TYR A 524 -32.74 12.04 -10.04
CA TYR A 524 -33.09 11.36 -11.28
C TYR A 524 -33.58 12.37 -12.31
N SER A 525 -33.21 12.17 -13.58
CA SER A 525 -33.84 12.85 -14.71
C SER A 525 -34.04 11.88 -15.86
N GLY A 526 -35.29 11.77 -16.34
CA GLY A 526 -35.67 10.93 -17.46
C GLY A 526 -35.40 9.43 -17.25
N LEU A 527 -35.40 8.95 -16.00
CA LEU A 527 -35.13 7.56 -15.63
C LEU A 527 -36.24 7.01 -14.74
N THR A 528 -36.46 5.70 -14.76
CA THR A 528 -37.45 5.00 -13.94
C THR A 528 -36.76 4.41 -12.69
N PRO A 529 -36.91 5.00 -11.49
CA PRO A 529 -36.16 4.57 -10.32
C PRO A 529 -36.41 3.11 -9.95
N ARG A 530 -35.34 2.43 -9.56
CA ARG A 530 -35.37 1.08 -9.00
C ARG A 530 -34.50 1.05 -7.75
N LEU A 531 -35.11 0.82 -6.60
CA LEU A 531 -34.42 0.64 -5.33
C LEU A 531 -34.22 -0.85 -5.10
N VAL A 532 -32.96 -1.29 -5.07
CA VAL A 532 -32.60 -2.71 -4.88
C VAL A 532 -31.92 -2.90 -3.53
N SER A 533 -32.11 -4.06 -2.91
CA SER A 533 -31.44 -4.46 -1.68
C SER A 533 -30.93 -5.89 -1.76
N ASN A 534 -29.84 -6.19 -1.07
CA ASN A 534 -29.41 -7.56 -0.79
C ASN A 534 -30.17 -8.19 0.39
N THR A 535 -30.94 -7.39 1.13
CA THR A 535 -31.73 -7.83 2.28
C THR A 535 -33.21 -7.80 1.91
N ALA A 536 -33.97 -8.82 2.31
CA ALA A 536 -35.40 -8.87 1.99
C ALA A 536 -36.17 -7.77 2.73
N ILE A 537 -37.01 -7.03 1.99
CA ILE A 537 -37.92 -6.03 2.50
C ILE A 537 -39.11 -6.74 3.14
N SER A 538 -39.32 -6.52 4.43
CA SER A 538 -40.45 -7.09 5.18
C SER A 538 -41.73 -6.26 5.02
N SER A 539 -41.61 -4.94 5.14
CA SER A 539 -42.76 -4.04 5.05
C SER A 539 -42.37 -2.69 4.47
N VAL A 540 -43.33 -2.05 3.82
CA VAL A 540 -43.28 -0.65 3.41
C VAL A 540 -44.47 0.06 4.05
N ASN A 541 -44.23 1.16 4.76
CA ASN A 541 -45.26 1.92 5.49
C ASN A 541 -46.08 1.05 6.46
N GLY A 542 -45.43 0.08 7.11
CA GLY A 542 -46.06 -0.84 8.05
C GLY A 542 -46.94 -1.93 7.42
N GLN A 543 -47.09 -1.94 6.09
CA GLN A 543 -47.80 -3.00 5.36
C GLN A 543 -46.79 -4.01 4.80
N PRO A 544 -47.10 -5.32 4.83
CA PRO A 544 -46.27 -6.33 4.16
C PRO A 544 -45.99 -5.94 2.71
N LEU A 545 -44.82 -6.32 2.20
CA LEU A 545 -44.47 -6.04 0.82
C LEU A 545 -45.40 -6.82 -0.14
N SER A 546 -46.47 -6.19 -0.59
CA SER A 546 -47.41 -6.73 -1.58
C SER A 546 -47.96 -5.62 -2.46
N GLY A 547 -47.88 -5.79 -3.79
CA GLY A 547 -48.50 -4.86 -4.74
C GLY A 547 -47.78 -3.52 -4.89
N GLN A 548 -48.56 -2.44 -4.98
CA GLN A 548 -48.08 -1.07 -5.23
C GLN A 548 -48.25 -0.21 -3.97
N VAL A 549 -47.30 0.69 -3.73
CA VAL A 549 -47.34 1.71 -2.68
C VAL A 549 -47.19 3.07 -3.35
N HIS A 550 -48.12 3.98 -3.07
CA HIS A 550 -48.12 5.36 -3.58
C HIS A 550 -47.84 6.33 -2.43
N GLY A 551 -46.97 7.31 -2.65
CA GLY A 551 -46.58 8.28 -1.63
C GLY A 551 -45.41 9.16 -2.05
N SER A 552 -45.14 10.20 -1.27
CA SER A 552 -43.87 10.93 -1.26
C SER A 552 -42.88 10.43 -0.18
N LYS A 553 -43.34 9.57 0.73
CA LYS A 553 -42.57 9.02 1.85
C LYS A 553 -42.81 7.52 2.01
N PHE A 554 -41.72 6.77 2.16
CA PHE A 554 -41.74 5.31 2.33
C PHE A 554 -40.85 4.88 3.48
N VAL A 555 -41.43 4.34 4.56
CA VAL A 555 -40.70 3.71 5.67
C VAL A 555 -40.51 2.23 5.34
N ILE A 556 -39.29 1.85 5.04
CA ILE A 556 -38.90 0.50 4.64
C ILE A 556 -38.29 -0.22 5.84
N VAL A 557 -38.80 -1.42 6.14
CA VAL A 557 -38.27 -2.30 7.18
C VAL A 557 -37.77 -3.58 6.52
N TYR A 558 -36.51 -3.92 6.75
CA TYR A 558 -35.91 -5.17 6.29
C TYR A 558 -36.18 -6.32 7.26
N ASN A 559 -36.06 -7.56 6.78
CA ASN A 559 -36.20 -8.77 7.61
C ASN A 559 -35.15 -8.88 8.73
N SER A 560 -34.05 -8.14 8.60
CA SER A 560 -33.05 -7.95 9.65
C SER A 560 -33.50 -6.99 10.79
N GLY A 561 -34.68 -6.39 10.69
CA GLY A 561 -35.20 -5.37 11.62
C GLY A 561 -34.70 -3.95 11.36
N GLN A 562 -33.70 -3.76 10.48
CA GLN A 562 -33.21 -2.43 10.14
C GLN A 562 -34.27 -1.63 9.39
N LYS A 563 -34.44 -0.37 9.79
CA LYS A 563 -35.44 0.55 9.27
C LYS A 563 -34.79 1.73 8.58
N TRP A 564 -35.38 2.15 7.47
CA TRP A 564 -34.95 3.30 6.69
C TRP A 564 -36.17 4.05 6.19
N VAL A 565 -35.99 5.34 5.92
CA VAL A 565 -37.02 6.18 5.31
C VAL A 565 -36.53 6.69 3.96
N VAL A 566 -37.39 6.62 2.95
CA VAL A 566 -37.18 7.17 1.61
C VAL A 566 -38.12 8.35 1.42
N TYR A 567 -37.58 9.48 0.96
CA TYR A 567 -38.32 10.68 0.59
C TYR A 567 -38.19 10.92 -0.92
N ALA A 568 -39.31 11.20 -1.57
CA ALA A 568 -39.38 11.60 -2.97
C ALA A 568 -39.74 13.09 -3.04
N LEU A 569 -38.83 13.87 -3.63
CA LEU A 569 -38.92 15.32 -3.71
C LEU A 569 -38.89 15.78 -5.17
N SER A 570 -39.35 17.01 -5.43
CA SER A 570 -39.19 17.70 -6.71
C SER A 570 -37.70 17.86 -7.08
N SER A 571 -37.41 18.13 -8.36
CA SER A 571 -36.03 18.26 -8.87
C SER A 571 -35.21 19.39 -8.24
N ASP A 572 -35.88 20.35 -7.60
CA ASP A 572 -35.30 21.44 -6.83
C ASP A 572 -35.27 21.15 -5.31
N GLY A 573 -35.82 20.01 -4.85
CA GLY A 573 -35.85 19.59 -3.46
C GLY A 573 -36.82 20.34 -2.55
N ARG A 574 -37.64 21.25 -3.10
CA ARG A 574 -38.47 22.17 -2.29
C ARG A 574 -39.85 21.62 -1.93
N THR A 575 -40.37 20.67 -2.70
CA THR A 575 -41.70 20.09 -2.50
C THR A 575 -41.65 18.59 -2.54
N GLU A 576 -42.58 17.94 -1.85
CA GLU A 576 -42.80 16.52 -1.98
C GLU A 576 -43.31 16.18 -3.39
N LYS A 577 -42.82 15.07 -3.95
CA LYS A 577 -43.26 14.57 -5.25
C LYS A 577 -43.70 13.13 -5.11
N GLU A 578 -44.99 12.91 -5.30
CA GLU A 578 -45.60 11.58 -5.25
C GLU A 578 -44.97 10.64 -6.27
N LEU A 579 -44.75 9.39 -5.83
CA LEU A 579 -44.18 8.30 -6.61
C LEU A 579 -44.99 7.02 -6.32
N THR A 580 -45.19 6.19 -7.34
CA THR A 580 -45.75 4.86 -7.15
C THR A 580 -44.66 3.82 -7.30
N LEU A 581 -44.39 3.07 -6.23
CA LEU A 581 -43.44 1.96 -6.20
C LEU A 581 -44.18 0.63 -6.20
N VAL A 582 -43.73 -0.30 -7.04
CA VAL A 582 -44.24 -1.67 -7.13
C VAL A 582 -43.19 -2.61 -6.57
N ALA A 583 -43.62 -3.56 -5.74
CA ALA A 583 -42.77 -4.64 -5.29
C ALA A 583 -42.32 -5.50 -6.49
N ASP A 584 -41.02 -5.75 -6.58
CA ASP A 584 -40.43 -6.69 -7.54
C ASP A 584 -39.61 -7.73 -6.77
N GLY A 585 -40.21 -8.91 -6.59
CA GLY A 585 -39.72 -9.89 -5.62
C GLY A 585 -39.78 -9.37 -4.18
N ASN A 586 -38.89 -9.88 -3.32
CA ASN A 586 -38.79 -9.48 -1.91
C ASN A 586 -37.65 -8.48 -1.65
N SER A 587 -36.93 -8.04 -2.68
CA SER A 587 -35.67 -7.32 -2.52
C SER A 587 -35.53 -6.10 -3.45
N ALA A 588 -36.60 -5.71 -4.14
CA ALA A 588 -36.61 -4.50 -4.96
C ALA A 588 -37.98 -3.79 -4.95
N LEU A 589 -37.92 -2.47 -5.11
CA LEU A 589 -39.05 -1.58 -5.35
C LEU A 589 -38.80 -0.82 -6.65
N LYS A 590 -39.72 -0.90 -7.59
CA LYS A 590 -39.63 -0.30 -8.93
C LYS A 590 -40.68 0.79 -9.09
N SER A 591 -40.29 1.96 -9.60
CA SER A 591 -41.24 2.99 -10.01
C SER A 591 -42.11 2.53 -11.19
N THR A 592 -43.39 2.90 -11.20
CA THR A 592 -44.29 2.62 -12.34
C THR A 592 -43.98 3.43 -13.60
N GLY A 593 -43.12 4.46 -13.50
CA GLY A 593 -42.71 5.28 -14.64
C GLY A 593 -41.49 6.15 -14.37
N ALA A 594 -41.10 6.92 -15.37
CA ALA A 594 -39.98 7.84 -15.26
C ALA A 594 -40.22 8.90 -14.17
N PHE A 595 -39.14 9.30 -13.49
CA PHE A 595 -39.17 10.24 -12.37
C PHE A 595 -38.10 11.31 -12.55
N ASP A 596 -38.54 12.56 -12.67
CA ASP A 596 -37.67 13.75 -12.54
C ASP A 596 -37.77 14.34 -11.14
N GLY A 597 -36.83 14.02 -10.27
CA GLY A 597 -36.89 14.41 -8.87
C GLY A 597 -35.72 13.88 -8.06
N ILE A 598 -35.77 14.06 -6.75
CA ILE A 598 -34.72 13.62 -5.83
C ILE A 598 -35.28 12.52 -4.92
N LEU A 599 -34.60 11.38 -4.89
CA LEU A 599 -34.83 10.35 -3.88
C LEU A 599 -33.77 10.48 -2.80
N ARG A 600 -34.20 10.57 -1.54
CA ARG A 600 -33.31 10.61 -0.36
C ARG A 600 -33.60 9.42 0.54
N VAL A 601 -32.58 8.75 1.05
CA VAL A 601 -32.70 7.67 2.04
C VAL A 601 -31.93 8.03 3.31
N ALA A 602 -32.55 7.77 4.46
CA ALA A 602 -31.92 7.92 5.77
C ALA A 602 -32.20 6.71 6.68
N LEU A 603 -31.20 6.34 7.47
CA LEU A 603 -31.28 5.29 8.49
C LEU A 603 -32.18 5.73 9.65
N VAL A 604 -32.95 4.78 10.18
CA VAL A 604 -33.81 4.97 11.36
C VAL A 604 -33.39 3.93 12.40
N LEU A 605 -32.60 4.35 13.39
CA LEU A 605 -32.24 3.49 14.53
C LEU A 605 -33.31 3.50 15.61
N GLU A 606 -34.03 4.61 15.76
CA GLU A 606 -35.15 4.75 16.68
C GLU A 606 -36.34 5.40 15.96
N ASP A 607 -37.57 5.00 16.31
CA ASP A 607 -38.78 5.51 15.65
C ASP A 607 -38.99 7.02 15.85
N SER A 608 -38.46 7.55 16.95
CA SER A 608 -38.40 9.00 17.24
C SER A 608 -37.67 9.79 16.15
N TRP A 609 -36.69 9.17 15.47
CA TRP A 609 -35.90 9.84 14.43
C TRP A 609 -36.75 10.18 13.20
N VAL A 610 -37.83 9.45 12.93
CA VAL A 610 -38.65 9.67 11.74
C VAL A 610 -39.23 11.09 11.72
N THR A 611 -39.69 11.59 12.86
CA THR A 611 -40.24 12.96 12.96
C THR A 611 -39.17 14.01 12.70
N THR A 612 -37.97 13.84 13.26
CA THR A 612 -36.83 14.71 12.98
C THR A 612 -36.44 14.63 11.50
N LEU A 613 -36.30 13.42 10.95
CA LEU A 613 -35.94 13.23 9.55
C LEU A 613 -36.97 13.88 8.61
N ASP A 614 -38.26 13.83 8.95
CA ASP A 614 -39.34 14.49 8.21
C ASP A 614 -39.20 16.01 8.20
N GLN A 615 -38.81 16.60 9.33
CA GLN A 615 -38.64 18.04 9.50
C GLN A 615 -37.49 18.58 8.62
N TYR A 616 -36.38 17.83 8.51
CA TYR A 616 -35.16 18.31 7.84
C TYR A 616 -34.95 17.75 6.41
N LYS A 617 -35.86 16.90 5.90
CA LYS A 617 -35.72 16.22 4.60
C LYS A 617 -35.56 17.13 3.38
N SER A 618 -36.03 18.38 3.45
CA SER A 618 -35.99 19.32 2.32
C SER A 618 -34.65 20.07 2.22
N CYS A 619 -33.83 20.09 3.28
CA CYS A 619 -32.50 20.67 3.21
C CYS A 619 -31.48 19.63 2.73
N ILE A 620 -30.98 19.81 1.50
CA ILE A 620 -30.12 18.82 0.83
C ILE A 620 -28.70 19.35 0.79
N VAL A 621 -27.80 18.73 1.56
CA VAL A 621 -26.37 19.01 1.51
C VAL A 621 -25.77 18.47 0.22
N GLN A 622 -24.93 19.28 -0.44
CA GLN A 622 -24.21 18.94 -1.66
C GLN A 622 -22.70 18.86 -1.43
N ALA A 623 -22.18 19.73 -0.57
CA ALA A 623 -20.76 19.83 -0.24
C ALA A 623 -20.56 20.71 1.00
N ALA A 624 -19.32 20.83 1.47
CA ALA A 624 -18.87 21.95 2.27
C ALA A 624 -17.53 22.51 1.75
N ASN A 625 -17.40 23.83 1.86
CA ASN A 625 -16.11 24.51 1.73
C ASN A 625 -15.56 24.81 3.12
N ILE A 626 -14.24 24.71 3.26
CA ILE A 626 -13.55 25.06 4.49
C ILE A 626 -13.13 26.53 4.42
N GLU A 627 -13.68 27.31 5.35
CA GLU A 627 -13.26 28.68 5.60
C GLU A 627 -12.33 28.69 6.82
N LEU A 628 -11.11 29.21 6.63
CA LEU A 628 -10.14 29.40 7.71
C LEU A 628 -10.25 30.84 8.20
N HIS A 629 -10.48 31.03 9.50
CA HIS A 629 -10.68 32.37 10.06
C HIS A 629 -9.41 32.88 10.73
N ASP A 630 -8.87 32.13 11.68
CA ASP A 630 -7.67 32.48 12.41
C ASP A 630 -6.89 31.23 12.84
N ASP A 631 -5.96 31.36 13.79
CA ASP A 631 -5.15 30.23 14.25
C ASP A 631 -5.95 29.22 15.11
N SER A 632 -7.16 29.57 15.53
CA SER A 632 -7.99 28.87 16.51
C SER A 632 -9.40 28.53 16.02
N SER A 633 -9.83 29.02 14.87
CA SER A 633 -11.16 28.67 14.35
C SER A 633 -11.24 28.50 12.83
N TYR A 634 -12.17 27.63 12.44
CA TYR A 634 -12.52 27.33 11.05
C TYR A 634 -14.00 26.99 10.94
N ALA A 635 -14.53 27.04 9.73
CA ALA A 635 -15.92 26.74 9.47
C ALA A 635 -16.13 25.74 8.34
N PHE A 636 -17.13 24.86 8.51
CA PHE A 636 -17.76 24.19 7.39
C PHE A 636 -18.90 25.07 6.87
N LYS A 637 -18.69 25.67 5.71
CA LYS A 637 -19.75 26.37 4.98
C LYS A 637 -20.46 25.38 4.07
N TRP A 638 -21.62 24.91 4.53
CA TRP A 638 -22.38 23.89 3.84
C TRP A 638 -23.03 24.47 2.58
N LYS A 639 -22.75 23.85 1.43
CA LYS A 639 -23.47 24.11 0.19
C LYS A 639 -24.72 23.24 0.19
N THR A 640 -25.87 23.89 0.15
CA THR A 640 -27.17 23.20 0.20
C THR A 640 -28.08 23.58 -0.97
N THR A 641 -29.03 22.70 -1.29
CA THR A 641 -30.17 22.93 -2.18
C THR A 641 -31.47 22.50 -1.49
N GLY A 642 -32.61 22.69 -2.15
CA GLY A 642 -33.92 22.44 -1.56
C GLY A 642 -34.44 23.58 -0.69
N ASP A 643 -35.22 23.23 0.34
CA ASP A 643 -35.70 24.16 1.36
C ASP A 643 -35.00 23.89 2.70
N CYS A 644 -34.10 24.80 3.08
CA CYS A 644 -33.38 24.78 4.36
C CYS A 644 -33.99 25.69 5.42
N SER A 645 -35.25 26.12 5.25
CA SER A 645 -35.97 26.94 6.24
C SER A 645 -36.04 26.31 7.63
N SER A 646 -36.03 24.98 7.73
CA SER A 646 -35.99 24.26 9.00
C SER A 646 -34.58 24.07 9.58
N GLY A 647 -33.54 24.41 8.82
CA GLY A 647 -32.13 24.16 9.13
C GLY A 647 -31.56 22.96 8.38
N LEU A 648 -30.25 22.74 8.51
CA LEU A 648 -29.53 21.56 8.03
C LEU A 648 -29.33 20.58 9.18
N LEU A 649 -29.72 19.31 8.96
CA LEU A 649 -29.45 18.19 9.86
C LEU A 649 -28.26 17.39 9.33
N HIS A 650 -27.17 17.30 10.10
CA HIS A 650 -25.94 16.64 9.69
C HIS A 650 -25.23 15.95 10.86
N PHE A 651 -24.49 14.87 10.63
CA PHE A 651 -23.78 14.16 11.71
C PHE A 651 -22.41 14.78 11.98
N ALA A 652 -22.13 15.03 13.25
CA ALA A 652 -20.84 15.50 13.75
C ALA A 652 -20.07 14.33 14.41
N MET A 653 -18.75 14.29 14.18
CA MET A 653 -17.85 13.34 14.83
C MET A 653 -17.58 13.73 16.29
N VAL A 654 -17.02 12.81 17.08
CA VAL A 654 -16.73 13.02 18.52
C VAL A 654 -15.94 14.32 18.75
N HIS A 655 -14.85 14.55 18.02
CA HIS A 655 -14.04 15.77 18.16
C HIS A 655 -14.82 17.04 17.75
N HIS A 656 -15.67 16.99 16.72
CA HIS A 656 -16.55 18.12 16.37
C HIS A 656 -17.52 18.46 17.50
N THR A 657 -18.10 17.46 18.18
CA THR A 657 -19.04 17.72 19.29
C THR A 657 -18.40 18.49 20.44
N GLN A 658 -17.07 18.45 20.54
CA GLN A 658 -16.27 19.13 21.55
C GLN A 658 -15.82 20.53 21.12
N SER A 659 -15.86 20.85 19.82
CA SER A 659 -15.36 22.13 19.27
C SER A 659 -16.39 22.98 18.52
N ILE A 660 -17.56 22.44 18.14
CA ILE A 660 -18.63 23.21 17.49
C ILE A 660 -19.06 24.38 18.39
N ASP A 661 -19.05 25.59 17.83
CA ASP A 661 -19.57 26.79 18.47
C ASP A 661 -21.11 26.84 18.37
N THR A 662 -21.75 26.67 19.53
CA THR A 662 -23.21 26.67 19.67
C THR A 662 -23.82 28.07 19.79
N SER A 663 -23.00 29.12 19.90
CA SER A 663 -23.49 30.52 20.03
C SER A 663 -24.24 31.01 18.79
N SER A 664 -23.97 30.40 17.63
CA SER A 664 -24.68 30.64 16.36
C SER A 664 -26.07 29.98 16.31
N GLY A 665 -26.45 29.20 17.33
CA GLY A 665 -27.72 28.47 17.42
C GLY A 665 -27.68 27.06 16.79
N VAL A 666 -26.51 26.61 16.33
CA VAL A 666 -26.26 25.19 16.03
C VAL A 666 -26.42 24.38 17.31
N HIS A 667 -27.23 23.32 17.28
CA HIS A 667 -27.55 22.55 18.47
C HIS A 667 -27.62 21.05 18.20
N GLN A 668 -27.30 20.28 19.23
CA GLN A 668 -27.36 18.83 19.22
C GLN A 668 -28.82 18.34 19.17
N VAL A 669 -29.11 17.38 18.31
CA VAL A 669 -30.41 16.70 18.28
C VAL A 669 -30.37 15.52 19.25
N GLN A 670 -31.06 15.66 20.37
CA GLN A 670 -31.06 14.69 21.47
C GLN A 670 -31.49 13.29 21.00
N GLY A 671 -30.74 12.27 21.42
CA GLY A 671 -31.02 10.85 21.10
C GLY A 671 -30.72 10.43 19.65
N MET A 672 -30.32 11.33 18.76
CA MET A 672 -30.01 11.00 17.38
C MET A 672 -28.50 10.75 17.17
N ILE A 673 -28.07 9.54 17.53
CA ILE A 673 -26.69 9.07 17.42
C ILE A 673 -26.61 7.82 16.54
N ALA A 674 -25.81 7.88 15.47
CA ALA A 674 -25.38 6.71 14.72
C ALA A 674 -23.93 6.38 15.08
N TYR A 675 -23.47 5.15 14.88
CA TYR A 675 -22.06 4.81 15.09
C TYR A 675 -21.36 4.55 13.76
N SER A 676 -20.19 5.11 13.59
CA SER A 676 -19.32 4.81 12.45
C SER A 676 -18.60 3.48 12.64
N THR A 677 -18.00 3.00 11.55
CA THR A 677 -17.09 1.85 11.54
C THR A 677 -15.95 2.02 12.55
N THR A 678 -15.12 3.06 12.42
CA THR A 678 -13.85 3.18 13.15
C THR A 678 -13.72 4.37 14.08
N ARG A 679 -14.63 5.36 14.02
CA ARG A 679 -14.51 6.67 14.71
C ARG A 679 -15.58 6.90 15.78
N GLY A 680 -16.19 5.84 16.29
CA GLY A 680 -17.16 5.91 17.37
C GLY A 680 -18.47 6.60 16.97
N ALA A 681 -19.06 7.35 17.91
CA ALA A 681 -20.37 7.97 17.78
C ALA A 681 -20.37 9.19 16.84
N TYR A 682 -21.42 9.27 16.03
CA TYR A 682 -21.77 10.36 15.13
C TYR A 682 -23.08 10.96 15.63
N GLN A 683 -22.98 12.14 16.23
CA GLN A 683 -24.10 12.83 16.87
C GLN A 683 -24.72 13.80 15.86
N ALA A 684 -26.03 13.76 15.66
CA ALA A 684 -26.70 14.70 14.77
C ALA A 684 -26.76 16.11 15.38
N TYR A 685 -26.49 17.11 14.57
CA TYR A 685 -26.66 18.53 14.87
C TYR A 685 -27.58 19.18 13.84
N ALA A 686 -28.36 20.15 14.29
CA ALA A 686 -29.19 20.99 13.44
C ALA A 686 -28.68 22.43 13.46
N THR A 687 -28.62 23.06 12.29
CA THR A 687 -28.42 24.52 12.21
C THR A 687 -29.73 25.26 12.51
N PRO A 688 -29.69 26.56 12.84
CA PRO A 688 -30.89 27.35 13.08
C PRO A 688 -31.86 27.36 11.89
N SER A 689 -33.16 27.42 12.19
CA SER A 689 -34.19 27.67 11.20
C SER A 689 -34.03 29.04 10.54
N GLY A 690 -34.38 29.15 9.27
CA GLY A 690 -34.31 30.40 8.49
C GLY A 690 -32.93 30.72 7.93
N SER A 691 -31.92 29.88 8.15
CA SER A 691 -30.57 30.04 7.58
C SER A 691 -30.55 29.64 6.11
N SER A 692 -30.28 30.58 5.20
CA SER A 692 -30.04 30.29 3.78
C SER A 692 -28.71 29.58 3.53
N ASP A 693 -27.73 29.84 4.41
CA ASP A 693 -26.35 29.36 4.29
C ASP A 693 -25.94 28.68 5.60
N PRO A 694 -26.23 27.39 5.78
CA PRO A 694 -25.90 26.67 7.00
C PRO A 694 -24.38 26.63 7.22
N VAL A 695 -23.93 26.97 8.44
CA VAL A 695 -22.51 26.99 8.81
C VAL A 695 -22.30 26.26 10.12
N TRP A 696 -21.22 25.48 10.23
CA TRP A 696 -20.67 25.04 11.50
C TRP A 696 -19.35 25.76 11.74
N GLU A 697 -19.29 26.60 12.77
CA GLU A 697 -18.03 27.17 13.26
C GLU A 697 -17.43 26.20 14.30
N LEU A 698 -16.13 25.93 14.22
CA LEU A 698 -15.40 25.09 15.16
C LEU A 698 -14.25 25.88 15.77
N LYS A 699 -14.09 25.74 17.09
CA LYS A 699 -13.06 26.45 17.88
C LYS A 699 -12.12 25.46 18.55
N GLU A 700 -10.84 25.60 18.23
CA GLU A 700 -9.74 24.82 18.76
C GLU A 700 -8.81 25.75 19.54
N THR A 701 -8.88 25.68 20.87
CA THR A 701 -8.22 26.67 21.75
C THR A 701 -7.04 26.09 22.53
N GLN A 702 -6.72 24.80 22.34
CA GLN A 702 -5.62 24.17 23.06
C GLN A 702 -4.29 24.88 22.77
N GLU A 703 -3.49 25.14 23.81
CA GLU A 703 -2.19 25.80 23.67
C GLU A 703 -1.17 24.86 23.00
N VAL A 704 -0.72 25.24 21.80
CA VAL A 704 0.32 24.54 21.03
C VAL A 704 1.70 25.07 21.44
N PRO A 705 2.75 24.24 21.49
CA PRO A 705 4.13 24.71 21.64
C PRO A 705 4.46 25.81 20.62
N VAL A 706 5.02 26.92 21.09
CA VAL A 706 5.25 28.13 20.25
C VAL A 706 6.67 28.24 19.69
N ASP A 707 7.55 27.28 20.01
CA ASP A 707 8.95 27.27 19.58
C ASP A 707 9.39 25.83 19.27
N PHE A 708 10.50 25.68 18.54
CA PHE A 708 11.15 24.38 18.30
C PHE A 708 11.70 23.78 19.59
N TYR A 709 12.02 24.64 20.55
CA TYR A 709 12.46 24.26 21.87
C TYR A 709 11.27 23.84 22.74
N PRO A 710 11.47 22.85 23.63
CA PRO A 710 10.46 22.51 24.62
C PRO A 710 10.17 23.71 25.52
N SER A 711 8.93 23.80 26.01
CA SER A 711 8.44 24.95 26.79
C SER A 711 9.20 25.16 28.11
N ARG A 712 9.83 24.11 28.64
CA ARG A 712 10.61 24.16 29.90
C ARG A 712 12.10 24.15 29.62
N LYS A 713 12.80 25.12 30.19
CA LYS A 713 14.26 25.22 30.11
C LYS A 713 14.95 24.16 30.96
N ILE A 714 16.06 23.64 30.45
CA ILE A 714 16.93 22.69 31.16
C ILE A 714 17.89 23.48 32.06
N SER A 715 18.14 22.97 33.27
CA SER A 715 19.12 23.58 34.19
C SER A 715 20.56 23.20 33.81
N SER A 716 21.51 24.10 34.06
CA SER A 716 22.94 23.82 33.84
C SER A 716 23.44 22.59 34.59
N ALA A 717 22.89 22.31 35.78
CA ALA A 717 23.18 21.10 36.55
C ALA A 717 22.80 19.82 35.80
N VAL A 718 21.62 19.78 35.17
CA VAL A 718 21.18 18.62 34.38
C VAL A 718 22.02 18.47 33.11
N VAL A 719 22.36 19.57 32.44
CA VAL A 719 23.25 19.56 31.26
C VAL A 719 24.59 18.94 31.59
N GLN A 720 25.20 19.31 32.73
CA GLN A 720 26.45 18.76 33.21
C GLN A 720 26.29 17.28 33.64
N GLN A 721 25.26 16.97 34.43
CA GLN A 721 25.01 15.61 34.92
C GLN A 721 24.80 14.61 33.79
N GLN A 722 24.13 15.01 32.72
CA GLN A 722 23.84 14.18 31.55
C GLN A 722 24.87 14.33 30.42
N ASN A 723 25.94 15.10 30.64
CA ASN A 723 27.00 15.33 29.65
C ASN A 723 26.49 15.75 28.25
N ILE A 724 25.40 16.54 28.21
CA ILE A 724 24.68 16.83 26.96
C ILE A 724 25.57 17.58 25.96
N LEU A 725 26.42 18.50 26.44
CA LEU A 725 27.29 19.31 25.58
C LEU A 725 28.35 18.46 24.85
N ASP A 726 28.99 17.51 25.53
CA ASP A 726 30.00 16.67 24.88
C ASP A 726 29.37 15.63 23.95
N ILE A 727 28.19 15.11 24.30
CA ILE A 727 27.41 14.24 23.42
C ILE A 727 26.98 15.02 22.16
N LEU A 728 26.54 16.27 22.31
CA LEU A 728 26.21 17.15 21.18
C LEU A 728 27.42 17.37 20.26
N ARG A 729 28.60 17.65 20.83
CA ARG A 729 29.85 17.77 20.06
C ARG A 729 30.14 16.48 19.29
N SER A 730 29.96 15.32 19.92
CA SER A 730 30.14 14.02 19.27
C SER A 730 29.12 13.78 18.15
N ASP A 731 27.84 14.05 18.39
CA ASP A 731 26.77 13.89 17.40
C ASP A 731 26.98 14.82 16.19
N ILE A 732 27.42 16.06 16.39
CA ILE A 732 27.76 16.99 15.28
C ILE A 732 29.00 16.50 14.53
N ASN A 733 30.00 15.97 15.25
CA ASN A 733 31.29 15.57 14.65
C ASN A 733 31.29 14.19 14.00
N SER A 734 30.26 13.36 14.20
CA SER A 734 30.17 12.03 13.58
C SER A 734 30.17 12.09 12.04
N GLY A 735 30.37 10.93 11.41
CA GLY A 735 30.23 10.80 9.96
C GLY A 735 28.76 10.98 9.57
N TRP A 736 28.48 12.00 8.76
CA TRP A 736 27.15 12.28 8.22
C TRP A 736 27.16 12.15 6.70
N SER A 737 26.21 11.42 6.16
CA SER A 737 25.98 11.30 4.73
C SER A 737 24.49 11.16 4.46
N ILE A 738 23.98 11.92 3.50
CA ILE A 738 22.65 11.69 2.91
C ILE A 738 22.88 11.22 1.46
N PRO A 739 22.50 9.97 1.12
CA PRO A 739 22.76 9.40 -0.20
C PRO A 739 21.90 10.07 -1.28
N LEU A 740 22.51 10.36 -2.43
CA LEU A 740 21.85 11.05 -3.56
C LEU A 740 20.73 10.23 -4.23
N ASP A 741 20.77 8.92 -4.05
CA ASP A 741 19.78 7.93 -4.50
C ASP A 741 18.87 7.44 -3.36
N GLY A 742 18.95 8.06 -2.18
CA GLY A 742 18.11 7.75 -1.03
C GLY A 742 16.66 8.20 -1.20
N SER A 743 15.79 7.56 -0.42
CA SER A 743 14.37 7.90 -0.28
C SER A 743 14.18 9.31 0.32
N TYR A 744 13.17 10.05 -0.15
CA TYR A 744 12.83 11.35 0.43
C TYR A 744 12.38 11.24 1.89
N TYR A 745 11.89 10.07 2.31
CA TYR A 745 11.55 9.74 3.69
C TYR A 745 12.79 9.68 4.58
N PHE A 746 13.69 8.72 4.35
CA PHE A 746 14.86 8.52 5.22
C PHE A 746 15.84 9.70 5.14
N ASN A 747 16.00 10.30 3.96
CA ASN A 747 16.81 11.51 3.81
C ASN A 747 16.20 12.69 4.58
N GLY A 748 14.86 12.83 4.55
CA GLY A 748 14.13 13.79 5.37
C GLY A 748 14.36 13.57 6.86
N LYS A 749 14.20 12.34 7.35
CA LYS A 749 14.49 11.97 8.76
C LYS A 749 15.89 12.40 9.17
N ALA A 750 16.90 12.09 8.35
CA ALA A 750 18.28 12.49 8.60
C ALA A 750 18.47 14.02 8.61
N ALA A 751 17.81 14.75 7.72
CA ALA A 751 17.87 16.20 7.65
C ALA A 751 17.27 16.86 8.91
N GLN A 752 16.06 16.46 9.33
CA GLN A 752 15.45 17.00 10.56
C GLN A 752 16.24 16.62 11.82
N LYS A 753 16.74 15.38 11.90
CA LYS A 753 17.62 14.93 12.99
C LYS A 753 18.86 15.81 13.11
N TYR A 754 19.53 16.09 11.99
CA TYR A 754 20.73 16.94 11.99
C TYR A 754 20.39 18.40 12.33
N ALA A 755 19.31 18.94 11.76
CA ALA A 755 18.85 20.30 12.06
C ALA A 755 18.54 20.48 13.56
N SER A 756 17.98 19.46 14.21
CA SER A 756 17.72 19.45 15.66
C SER A 756 19.00 19.58 16.49
N LEU A 757 20.15 19.04 16.04
CA LEU A 757 21.44 19.29 16.71
C LEU A 757 21.83 20.76 16.68
N CYS A 758 21.59 21.45 15.57
CA CYS A 758 21.92 22.86 15.44
C CYS A 758 21.02 23.74 16.35
N LEU A 759 19.79 23.31 16.65
CA LEU A 759 18.96 23.96 17.67
C LEU A 759 19.63 23.91 19.05
N ILE A 760 20.12 22.73 19.47
CA ILE A 760 20.81 22.58 20.75
C ILE A 760 22.11 23.40 20.76
N ALA A 761 22.86 23.39 19.65
CA ALA A 761 24.08 24.19 19.51
C ALA A 761 23.83 25.71 19.56
N ASN A 762 22.59 26.16 19.36
CA ASN A 762 22.20 27.55 19.51
C ASN A 762 21.70 27.90 20.92
N ASP A 763 21.32 26.92 21.74
CA ASP A 763 20.72 27.13 23.06
C ASP A 763 21.77 27.57 24.10
N PRO A 764 21.67 28.81 24.63
CA PRO A 764 22.61 29.30 25.64
C PRO A 764 22.62 28.49 26.94
N ALA A 765 21.56 27.75 27.25
CA ALA A 765 21.54 26.85 28.41
C ALA A 765 22.52 25.68 28.26
N ILE A 766 22.89 25.33 27.02
CA ILE A 766 23.78 24.21 26.70
C ILE A 766 25.21 24.70 26.40
N VAL A 767 25.34 25.70 25.52
CA VAL A 767 26.65 26.15 25.00
C VAL A 767 27.12 27.50 25.56
N GLY A 768 26.31 28.17 26.39
CA GLY A 768 26.59 29.53 26.83
C GLY A 768 26.54 30.54 25.67
N GLY A 769 27.49 31.47 25.63
CA GLY A 769 27.58 32.49 24.56
C GLY A 769 28.36 32.07 23.31
N ASP A 770 29.00 30.88 23.31
CA ASP A 770 29.84 30.44 22.21
C ASP A 770 29.01 29.96 21.01
N LYS A 771 29.30 30.51 19.82
CA LYS A 771 28.64 30.16 18.56
C LYS A 771 29.50 29.28 17.64
N SER A 772 30.71 28.91 18.05
CA SER A 772 31.63 28.08 17.26
C SER A 772 30.99 26.75 16.83
N LEU A 773 30.37 26.05 17.79
CA LEU A 773 29.71 24.77 17.55
C LEU A 773 28.48 24.91 16.63
N LEU A 774 27.71 25.99 16.78
CA LEU A 774 26.60 26.30 15.88
C LEU A 774 27.09 26.51 14.45
N ASN A 775 28.15 27.30 14.25
CA ASN A 775 28.71 27.56 12.93
C ASN A 775 29.18 26.27 12.25
N THR A 776 29.90 25.40 12.98
CA THR A 776 30.28 24.07 12.48
C THR A 776 29.07 23.20 12.13
N CYS A 777 28.02 23.25 12.97
CA CYS A 777 26.78 22.53 12.70
C CYS A 777 26.14 23.02 11.40
N LEU A 778 25.94 24.33 11.24
CA LEU A 778 25.31 24.93 10.07
C LEU A 778 26.09 24.65 8.78
N GLU A 779 27.42 24.71 8.80
CA GLU A 779 28.25 24.36 7.63
C GLU A 779 28.03 22.92 7.13
N LYS A 780 27.82 21.98 8.03
CA LYS A 780 27.47 20.59 7.69
C LYS A 780 26.01 20.48 7.23
N LEU A 781 25.08 21.16 7.89
CA LEU A 781 23.66 21.17 7.51
C LEU A 781 23.47 21.72 6.09
N ARG A 782 24.15 22.82 5.73
CA ARG A 782 24.13 23.38 4.36
C ARG A 782 24.57 22.35 3.31
N ARG A 783 25.61 21.56 3.59
CA ARG A 783 26.10 20.50 2.68
C ARG A 783 25.09 19.36 2.54
N VAL A 784 24.49 18.97 3.67
CA VAL A 784 23.42 17.95 3.71
C VAL A 784 22.19 18.39 2.90
N MET A 785 21.82 19.67 2.98
CA MET A 785 20.64 20.23 2.30
C MET A 785 20.89 20.60 0.84
N ALA A 786 22.14 20.78 0.41
CA ALA A 786 22.46 21.29 -0.92
C ALA A 786 21.80 20.51 -2.08
N PRO A 787 21.77 19.16 -2.10
CA PRO A 787 21.09 18.42 -3.18
C PRO A 787 19.57 18.61 -3.20
N PHE A 788 18.96 18.83 -2.03
CA PHE A 788 17.53 19.15 -1.93
C PHE A 788 17.22 20.54 -2.47
N VAL A 789 18.05 21.53 -2.13
CA VAL A 789 17.87 22.91 -2.61
C VAL A 789 17.90 23.02 -4.13
N THR A 790 18.78 22.25 -4.79
CA THR A 790 18.95 22.30 -6.25
C THR A 790 18.19 21.19 -6.98
N ASN A 791 17.43 20.36 -6.26
CA ASN A 791 16.76 19.17 -6.78
C ASN A 791 17.71 18.26 -7.59
N SER A 792 18.94 18.10 -7.10
CA SER A 792 19.99 17.33 -7.78
C SER A 792 20.08 15.88 -7.30
N TRP A 793 19.00 15.35 -6.73
CA TRP A 793 18.86 13.93 -6.37
C TRP A 793 18.86 13.04 -7.62
N THR A 794 19.30 11.79 -7.48
CA THR A 794 19.24 10.80 -8.57
C THR A 794 17.80 10.60 -9.04
N ASN A 795 16.86 10.51 -8.08
CA ASN A 795 15.42 10.52 -8.32
C ASN A 795 14.89 11.89 -7.92
N LYS A 796 14.88 12.84 -8.86
CA LYS A 796 14.43 14.23 -8.64
C LYS A 796 12.94 14.29 -8.32
N LEU A 797 12.52 15.35 -7.64
CA LEU A 797 11.12 15.75 -7.57
C LEU A 797 10.68 16.34 -8.92
N GLN A 798 9.48 15.99 -9.36
CA GLN A 798 8.84 16.50 -10.57
C GLN A 798 7.45 17.03 -10.22
N TYR A 799 6.97 18.00 -10.98
CA TYR A 799 5.58 18.46 -10.89
C TYR A 799 4.73 17.65 -11.87
N ASP A 800 3.84 16.83 -11.34
CA ASP A 800 2.85 16.07 -12.10
C ASP A 800 1.68 16.97 -12.51
N GLN A 801 1.52 17.14 -13.82
CA GLN A 801 0.47 17.97 -14.41
C GLN A 801 -0.90 17.28 -14.48
N ILE A 802 -0.98 15.98 -14.17
CA ILE A 802 -2.25 15.22 -14.22
C ILE A 802 -3.04 15.39 -12.93
N TYR A 803 -2.46 15.03 -11.79
CA TYR A 803 -3.12 15.25 -10.49
C TYR A 803 -2.78 16.63 -9.89
N GLY A 804 -1.75 17.32 -10.40
CA GLY A 804 -1.36 18.66 -9.96
C GLY A 804 -0.65 18.63 -8.62
N GLY A 805 0.58 18.12 -8.56
CA GLY A 805 1.34 17.94 -7.32
C GLY A 805 2.82 17.59 -7.52
N ILE A 806 3.59 17.53 -6.43
CA ILE A 806 5.02 17.22 -6.46
C ILE A 806 5.24 15.74 -6.16
N VAL A 807 5.93 15.02 -7.04
CA VAL A 807 6.16 13.57 -6.91
C VAL A 807 7.62 13.21 -7.12
N SER A 808 8.09 12.15 -6.47
CA SER A 808 9.38 11.53 -6.79
C SER A 808 9.36 10.92 -8.19
N SER A 809 10.40 11.19 -8.99
CA SER A 809 10.56 10.55 -10.31
C SER A 809 10.90 9.06 -10.24
N GLN A 810 11.16 8.52 -9.03
CA GLN A 810 11.59 7.14 -8.86
C GLN A 810 10.57 6.14 -9.40
N GLY A 811 9.27 6.32 -9.11
CA GLY A 811 8.22 5.41 -9.58
C GLY A 811 8.11 5.38 -11.10
N PHE A 812 8.28 6.53 -11.78
CA PHE A 812 8.31 6.56 -13.24
C PHE A 812 9.53 5.84 -13.83
N LYS A 813 10.71 6.05 -13.25
CA LYS A 813 11.97 5.45 -13.73
C LYS A 813 12.01 3.94 -13.53
N THR A 814 11.55 3.49 -12.38
CA THR A 814 11.56 2.08 -11.97
C THR A 814 10.32 1.32 -12.42
N LYS A 815 9.27 2.04 -12.83
CA LYS A 815 7.92 1.51 -13.11
C LYS A 815 7.31 0.78 -11.92
N ASP A 816 7.66 1.20 -10.71
CA ASP A 816 7.16 0.64 -9.46
C ASP A 816 6.31 1.68 -8.71
N GLN A 817 5.03 1.36 -8.50
CA GLN A 817 4.08 2.19 -7.77
C GLN A 817 4.42 2.30 -6.28
N ASN A 818 5.25 1.40 -5.73
CA ASN A 818 5.68 1.40 -4.33
C ASN A 818 7.05 2.05 -4.12
N ALA A 819 7.69 2.51 -5.21
CA ALA A 819 8.98 3.17 -5.11
C ALA A 819 8.89 4.40 -4.20
N ASP A 820 9.90 4.56 -3.34
CA ASP A 820 9.91 5.59 -2.31
C ASP A 820 8.60 5.59 -1.47
N PHE A 821 8.20 4.41 -0.98
CA PHE A 821 6.96 4.19 -0.22
C PHE A 821 5.68 4.61 -0.96
N GLY A 822 5.75 4.67 -2.29
CA GLY A 822 4.65 5.13 -3.13
C GLY A 822 4.51 6.65 -3.17
N ASN A 823 5.58 7.41 -2.92
CA ASN A 823 5.58 8.86 -3.10
C ASN A 823 5.14 9.24 -4.52
N THR A 824 5.58 8.51 -5.55
CA THR A 824 5.09 8.76 -6.92
C THR A 824 3.56 8.62 -7.02
N MET A 825 2.93 7.80 -6.17
CA MET A 825 1.49 7.56 -6.09
C MET A 825 0.76 8.49 -5.11
N TYR A 826 1.40 9.58 -4.68
CA TYR A 826 0.87 10.49 -3.66
C TYR A 826 0.72 9.86 -2.27
N ASN A 827 1.36 8.72 -2.00
CA ASN A 827 1.41 8.17 -0.66
C ASN A 827 2.35 9.00 0.20
N ASP A 828 1.95 9.26 1.44
CA ASP A 828 2.85 9.70 2.52
C ASP A 828 3.57 11.02 2.27
N HIS A 829 3.05 11.89 1.39
CA HIS A 829 3.66 13.19 1.12
C HIS A 829 3.81 14.04 2.39
N HIS A 830 2.80 14.07 3.26
CA HIS A 830 2.88 14.75 4.55
C HIS A 830 3.95 14.16 5.46
N PHE A 831 4.15 12.84 5.49
CA PHE A 831 5.24 12.23 6.25
C PHE A 831 6.60 12.62 5.67
N HIS A 832 6.82 12.37 4.38
CA HIS A 832 8.09 12.60 3.70
C HIS A 832 8.48 14.07 3.75
N TYR A 833 7.58 14.93 3.30
CA TYR A 833 7.84 16.35 3.13
C TYR A 833 7.78 17.11 4.46
N GLY A 834 7.06 16.60 5.46
CA GLY A 834 7.05 17.16 6.81
C GLY A 834 8.45 17.28 7.41
N TYR A 835 9.30 16.28 7.21
CA TYR A 835 10.69 16.33 7.66
C TYR A 835 11.49 17.47 7.00
N TRP A 836 11.32 17.66 5.70
CA TRP A 836 12.02 18.71 4.94
C TRP A 836 11.51 20.11 5.33
N VAL A 837 10.19 20.27 5.47
CA VAL A 837 9.56 21.53 5.93
C VAL A 837 10.07 21.88 7.32
N HIS A 838 10.10 20.92 8.25
CA HIS A 838 10.59 21.14 9.61
C HIS A 838 12.08 21.50 9.64
N ALA A 839 12.93 20.78 8.88
CA ALA A 839 14.35 21.09 8.78
C ALA A 839 14.58 22.51 8.20
N ALA A 840 13.80 22.89 7.18
CA ALA A 840 13.88 24.23 6.59
C ALA A 840 13.42 25.34 7.54
N ALA A 841 12.41 25.08 8.38
CA ALA A 841 11.98 25.98 9.43
C ALA A 841 13.12 26.29 10.42
N ILE A 842 13.87 25.26 10.83
CA ILE A 842 15.05 25.40 11.69
C ILE A 842 16.15 26.21 10.98
N ILE A 843 16.41 25.94 9.70
CA ILE A 843 17.42 26.68 8.93
C ILE A 843 17.05 28.16 8.81
N ASN A 844 15.80 28.51 8.50
CA ASN A 844 15.36 29.91 8.45
C ASN A 844 15.54 30.61 9.80
N ARG A 845 15.35 29.89 10.90
CA ARG A 845 15.54 30.42 12.26
C ARG A 845 17.02 30.64 12.62
N LEU A 846 17.90 29.72 12.24
CA LEU A 846 19.29 29.69 12.69
C LEU A 846 20.30 30.30 11.70
N ASP A 847 19.97 30.33 10.41
CA ASP A 847 20.88 30.70 9.33
C ASP A 847 20.23 31.62 8.28
N PRO A 848 19.68 32.77 8.68
CA PRO A 848 18.92 33.66 7.79
C PRO A 848 19.76 34.29 6.66
N ASN A 849 21.10 34.22 6.77
CA ASN A 849 22.03 34.80 5.81
C ASN A 849 22.61 33.78 4.82
N TRP A 850 22.15 32.52 4.84
CA TRP A 850 22.62 31.53 3.88
C TRP A 850 22.24 31.94 2.46
N SER A 851 23.23 31.99 1.55
CA SER A 851 23.04 32.45 0.17
C SER A 851 22.01 31.64 -0.64
N GLU A 852 21.79 30.38 -0.26
CA GLU A 852 20.87 29.46 -0.93
C GLU A 852 19.49 29.39 -0.25
N LEU A 853 19.27 30.15 0.84
CA LEU A 853 18.03 30.12 1.63
C LEU A 853 16.79 30.42 0.78
N GLY A 854 16.90 31.36 -0.17
CA GLY A 854 15.81 31.67 -1.10
C GLY A 854 15.38 30.46 -1.95
N LYS A 855 16.34 29.66 -2.44
CA LYS A 855 16.05 28.46 -3.24
C LYS A 855 15.46 27.35 -2.37
N LEU A 856 15.98 27.18 -1.15
CA LEU A 856 15.39 26.28 -0.15
C LEU A 856 13.91 26.62 0.07
N ASN A 857 13.62 27.90 0.34
CA ASN A 857 12.27 28.35 0.63
C ASN A 857 11.33 28.18 -0.57
N THR A 858 11.81 28.39 -1.80
CA THR A 858 11.03 28.10 -3.02
C THR A 858 10.67 26.61 -3.10
N MET A 859 11.62 25.70 -2.90
CA MET A 859 11.36 24.26 -2.91
C MET A 859 10.35 23.86 -1.80
N VAL A 860 10.56 24.35 -0.58
CA VAL A 860 9.72 24.02 0.57
C VAL A 860 8.30 24.57 0.41
N ASN A 861 8.13 25.75 -0.18
CA ASN A 861 6.80 26.28 -0.51
C ASN A 861 6.06 25.37 -1.49
N LEU A 862 6.73 24.74 -2.45
CA LEU A 862 6.11 23.76 -3.34
C LEU A 862 5.64 22.51 -2.57
N LEU A 863 6.44 22.03 -1.61
CA LEU A 863 6.05 20.89 -0.77
C LEU A 863 4.86 21.22 0.15
N VAL A 864 4.81 22.42 0.72
CA VAL A 864 3.67 22.87 1.53
C VAL A 864 2.42 22.99 0.67
N ARG A 865 2.51 23.54 -0.56
CA ARG A 865 1.40 23.59 -1.51
C ARG A 865 0.93 22.19 -1.90
N ASP A 866 1.86 21.26 -2.11
CA ASP A 866 1.51 19.89 -2.45
C ASP A 866 0.68 19.20 -1.36
N VAL A 867 1.08 19.32 -0.09
CA VAL A 867 0.45 18.61 1.03
C VAL A 867 -0.78 19.33 1.58
N ALA A 868 -0.68 20.65 1.75
CA ALA A 868 -1.62 21.46 2.50
C ALA A 868 -1.84 22.85 1.88
N ASN A 869 -2.03 22.92 0.56
CA ASN A 869 -2.43 24.16 -0.08
C ASN A 869 -3.70 24.72 0.59
N PHE A 870 -3.58 25.92 1.15
CA PHE A 870 -4.66 26.65 1.80
C PHE A 870 -5.19 27.82 0.96
N ASP A 871 -4.57 28.11 -0.19
CA ASP A 871 -5.04 29.11 -1.15
C ASP A 871 -6.09 28.48 -2.09
N ALA A 872 -7.31 29.00 -2.04
CA ALA A 872 -8.41 28.52 -2.86
C ALA A 872 -8.28 28.93 -4.35
N GLU A 873 -7.43 29.90 -4.66
CA GLU A 873 -7.21 30.38 -6.02
C GLU A 873 -6.04 29.66 -6.72
N ASP A 874 -5.31 28.79 -6.02
CA ASP A 874 -4.23 28.00 -6.61
C ASP A 874 -4.78 26.95 -7.58
N LYS A 875 -4.46 27.11 -8.87
CA LYS A 875 -4.90 26.23 -9.96
C LYS A 875 -3.94 25.07 -10.21
N PHE A 876 -2.82 25.00 -9.49
CA PHE A 876 -1.77 24.00 -9.69
C PHE A 876 -1.80 22.90 -8.61
N PHE A 877 -2.24 23.23 -7.40
CA PHE A 877 -2.30 22.29 -6.28
C PHE A 877 -3.69 22.17 -5.69
N THR A 878 -4.09 20.94 -5.37
CA THR A 878 -5.38 20.68 -4.72
C THR A 878 -5.38 21.19 -3.28
N ARG A 879 -6.50 21.74 -2.80
CA ARG A 879 -6.59 22.21 -1.41
C ARG A 879 -6.47 21.03 -0.46
N PHE A 880 -5.60 21.15 0.55
CA PHE A 880 -5.42 20.17 1.62
C PHE A 880 -5.33 18.71 1.14
N ARG A 881 -4.44 18.41 0.19
CA ARG A 881 -4.30 17.08 -0.42
C ARG A 881 -4.37 15.94 0.59
N SER A 882 -3.58 16.03 1.67
CA SER A 882 -3.50 14.99 2.69
C SER A 882 -4.49 15.20 3.84
N PHE A 883 -4.73 16.45 4.27
CA PHE A 883 -5.45 16.76 5.50
C PHE A 883 -6.97 16.87 5.30
N ASP A 884 -7.74 15.99 5.94
CA ASP A 884 -9.20 16.02 5.89
C ASP A 884 -9.77 16.75 7.12
N TRP A 885 -10.28 17.97 6.91
CA TRP A 885 -10.85 18.82 7.96
C TRP A 885 -12.04 18.22 8.70
N PHE A 886 -12.82 17.33 8.09
CA PHE A 886 -13.94 16.65 8.76
C PHE A 886 -13.45 15.52 9.67
N ARG A 887 -12.34 14.87 9.34
CA ARG A 887 -11.72 13.84 10.18
C ARG A 887 -10.76 14.41 11.19
N GLY A 888 -10.25 15.61 10.90
CA GLY A 888 -9.25 16.33 11.66
C GLY A 888 -7.86 15.71 11.54
N HIS A 889 -7.61 14.81 10.59
CA HIS A 889 -6.31 14.18 10.39
C HIS A 889 -6.05 13.89 8.92
N SER A 890 -4.78 13.61 8.58
CA SER A 890 -4.40 13.29 7.21
C SER A 890 -4.66 11.83 6.85
N TYR A 891 -4.70 11.56 5.55
CA TYR A 891 -4.64 10.21 4.98
C TYR A 891 -3.29 9.95 4.29
N SER A 892 -2.73 8.76 4.53
CA SER A 892 -1.47 8.23 4.00
C SER A 892 -1.54 7.91 2.51
N HIS A 893 -2.39 6.96 2.11
CA HIS A 893 -2.38 6.48 0.73
C HIS A 893 -3.10 7.42 -0.27
N GLY A 894 -2.40 7.73 -1.36
CA GLY A 894 -2.83 8.57 -2.48
C GLY A 894 -3.67 7.80 -3.50
N VAL A 895 -3.21 7.67 -4.75
CA VAL A 895 -4.03 7.16 -5.87
C VAL A 895 -4.20 5.63 -5.91
N THR A 896 -4.01 4.96 -4.77
CA THR A 896 -4.21 3.51 -4.58
C THR A 896 -5.56 3.21 -3.91
N PRO A 897 -6.36 2.25 -4.41
CA PRO A 897 -7.63 1.89 -3.80
C PRO A 897 -7.49 0.80 -2.74
N PHE A 898 -8.29 0.90 -1.68
CA PHE A 898 -8.38 -0.13 -0.63
C PHE A 898 -9.82 -0.47 -0.30
N ALA A 899 -10.12 -1.76 -0.18
CA ALA A 899 -11.44 -2.25 0.23
C ALA A 899 -11.85 -1.79 1.63
N ASP A 900 -10.89 -1.49 2.51
CA ASP A 900 -11.13 -0.95 3.85
C ASP A 900 -11.11 0.58 3.91
N GLY A 901 -10.80 1.24 2.79
CA GLY A 901 -10.73 2.69 2.66
C GLY A 901 -9.38 3.28 2.92
N LYS A 902 -9.34 4.61 2.97
CA LYS A 902 -8.08 5.32 3.19
C LYS A 902 -7.60 5.11 4.61
N ASP A 903 -6.30 5.11 4.78
CA ASP A 903 -5.64 4.82 6.05
C ASP A 903 -4.74 5.95 6.54
N GLN A 904 -4.41 5.87 7.82
CA GLN A 904 -3.40 6.65 8.50
C GLN A 904 -2.70 5.73 9.50
N GLU A 905 -1.37 5.67 9.48
CA GLU A 905 -0.57 4.89 10.44
C GLU A 905 0.16 5.82 11.41
N SER A 906 1.09 6.62 10.91
CA SER A 906 2.03 7.40 11.71
C SER A 906 1.47 8.76 12.09
N THR A 907 0.66 8.81 13.14
CA THR A 907 0.04 10.07 13.60
C THR A 907 1.06 11.12 14.03
N SER A 908 2.23 10.71 14.52
CA SER A 908 3.27 11.64 14.94
C SER A 908 4.01 12.27 13.75
N GLU A 909 4.07 11.61 12.60
CA GLU A 909 4.61 12.22 11.37
C GLU A 909 3.60 13.19 10.73
N ASP A 910 2.30 12.93 10.85
CA ASP A 910 1.24 13.87 10.48
C ASP A 910 1.33 15.18 11.28
N VAL A 911 1.41 15.08 12.61
CA VAL A 911 1.60 16.27 13.46
C VAL A 911 2.93 16.95 13.17
N ASN A 912 3.99 16.19 12.85
CA ASN A 912 5.29 16.78 12.51
C ASN A 912 5.22 17.68 11.27
N PHE A 913 4.42 17.32 10.26
CA PHE A 913 4.14 18.19 9.12
C PHE A 913 3.42 19.46 9.55
N ALA A 914 2.29 19.35 10.25
CA ALA A 914 1.48 20.50 10.66
C ALA A 914 2.28 21.47 11.55
N PHE A 915 3.04 20.93 12.50
CA PHE A 915 3.91 21.71 13.37
C PHE A 915 5.11 22.29 12.61
N GLY A 916 5.70 21.54 11.68
CA GLY A 916 6.75 22.02 10.78
C GLY A 916 6.27 23.21 9.93
N MET A 917 5.05 23.14 9.38
CA MET A 917 4.43 24.22 8.63
C MET A 917 4.18 25.47 9.50
N TYR A 918 3.66 25.29 10.72
CA TYR A 918 3.52 26.38 11.69
C TYR A 918 4.85 27.10 11.93
N MET A 919 5.88 26.32 12.28
CA MET A 919 7.19 26.86 12.60
C MET A 919 7.90 27.46 11.38
N TYR A 920 7.68 26.91 10.18
CA TYR A 920 8.20 27.46 8.92
C TYR A 920 7.53 28.79 8.57
N GLY A 921 6.20 28.89 8.69
CA GLY A 921 5.46 30.15 8.52
C GLY A 921 5.97 31.24 9.47
N LYS A 922 6.16 30.88 10.74
CA LYS A 922 6.74 31.78 11.74
C LYS A 922 8.17 32.21 11.40
N ALA A 923 9.04 31.26 11.03
CA ALA A 923 10.45 31.54 10.72
C ALA A 923 10.63 32.37 9.43
N THR A 924 9.68 32.26 8.49
CA THR A 924 9.66 33.02 7.23
C THR A 924 8.81 34.29 7.29
N SER A 925 8.20 34.60 8.45
CA SER A 925 7.28 35.72 8.64
C SER A 925 6.06 35.69 7.70
N ASN A 926 5.58 34.48 7.35
CA ASN A 926 4.33 34.27 6.62
C ASN A 926 3.19 34.00 7.63
N SER A 927 2.47 35.07 8.00
CA SER A 927 1.42 35.02 9.02
C SER A 927 0.25 34.10 8.67
N ALA A 928 -0.13 34.00 7.39
CA ALA A 928 -1.20 33.10 6.95
C ALA A 928 -0.78 31.64 7.15
N MET A 929 0.39 31.25 6.67
CA MET A 929 0.92 29.90 6.86
C MET A 929 1.16 29.58 8.35
N GLU A 930 1.62 30.56 9.13
CA GLU A 930 1.75 30.42 10.59
C GLU A 930 0.41 30.08 11.23
N ALA A 931 -0.64 30.85 10.93
CA ALA A 931 -1.98 30.64 11.47
C ALA A 931 -2.57 29.28 11.05
N VAL A 932 -2.51 28.95 9.75
CA VAL A 932 -3.02 27.67 9.23
C VAL A 932 -2.28 26.48 9.83
N GLY A 933 -0.94 26.49 9.84
CA GLY A 933 -0.16 25.40 10.41
C GLY A 933 -0.42 25.20 11.91
N LYS A 934 -0.61 26.28 12.65
CA LYS A 934 -0.95 26.22 14.08
C LYS A 934 -2.36 25.67 14.31
N LEU A 935 -3.34 26.09 13.51
CA LEU A 935 -4.69 25.56 13.56
C LEU A 935 -4.71 24.06 13.21
N MET A 936 -4.05 23.67 12.11
CA MET A 936 -3.91 22.26 11.72
C MET A 936 -3.28 21.44 12.84
N THR A 937 -2.24 21.94 13.53
CA THR A 937 -1.62 21.25 14.66
C THR A 937 -2.61 20.98 15.81
N ARG A 938 -3.52 21.93 16.09
CA ARG A 938 -4.57 21.77 17.12
C ARG A 938 -5.60 20.73 16.73
N VAL A 939 -6.20 20.89 15.54
CA VAL A 939 -7.22 19.97 15.01
C VAL A 939 -6.66 18.55 14.92
N ASN A 940 -5.43 18.41 14.39
CA ASN A 940 -4.74 17.13 14.26
C ASN A 940 -4.53 16.46 15.61
N THR A 941 -4.02 17.20 16.59
CA THR A 941 -3.81 16.66 17.94
C THR A 941 -5.12 16.27 18.63
N HIS A 942 -6.18 17.06 18.46
CA HIS A 942 -7.51 16.76 18.99
C HIS A 942 -8.05 15.45 18.40
N ALA A 943 -7.97 15.27 17.08
CA ALA A 943 -8.37 14.02 16.41
C ALA A 943 -7.50 12.83 16.86
N ILE A 944 -6.18 13.00 16.96
CA ILE A 944 -5.24 11.93 17.36
C ILE A 944 -5.55 11.41 18.77
N LYS A 945 -5.74 12.32 19.74
CA LYS A 945 -6.13 11.96 21.11
C LYS A 945 -7.50 11.29 21.19
N THR A 946 -8.39 11.60 20.24
CA THR A 946 -9.73 11.04 20.22
C THR A 946 -9.76 9.63 19.62
N TYR A 947 -9.08 9.41 18.48
CA TYR A 947 -9.27 8.21 17.65
C TYR A 947 -8.06 7.28 17.56
N PHE A 948 -6.86 7.70 17.97
CA PHE A 948 -5.64 6.91 17.78
C PHE A 948 -4.98 6.53 19.09
N LEU A 949 -4.94 7.46 20.05
CA LEU A 949 -4.38 7.26 21.39
C LEU A 949 -5.49 6.90 22.38
N ILE A 950 -5.57 5.63 22.75
CA ILE A 950 -6.72 5.06 23.47
C ILE A 950 -6.47 5.09 24.98
N GLU A 951 -6.85 6.20 25.61
CA GLU A 951 -6.95 6.27 27.07
C GLU A 951 -8.04 5.34 27.63
N ASP A 952 -7.92 4.91 28.89
CA ASP A 952 -8.89 4.02 29.56
C ASP A 952 -10.33 4.54 29.53
N ALA A 953 -10.50 5.86 29.58
CA ALA A 953 -11.81 6.51 29.54
C ALA A 953 -12.44 6.54 28.13
N SER A 954 -11.66 6.30 27.08
CA SER A 954 -12.14 6.39 25.69
C SER A 954 -13.26 5.38 25.41
N GLN A 955 -14.33 5.86 24.78
CA GLN A 955 -15.47 5.04 24.34
C GLN A 955 -15.54 4.95 22.80
N VAL A 956 -14.51 5.44 22.09
CA VAL A 956 -14.48 5.45 20.61
C VAL A 956 -14.36 4.02 20.06
N HIS A 957 -13.42 3.25 20.60
CA HIS A 957 -13.17 1.88 20.19
C HIS A 957 -13.93 0.87 21.07
N PRO A 958 -14.33 -0.28 20.52
CA PRO A 958 -14.96 -1.34 21.29
C PRO A 958 -14.07 -1.85 22.42
N GLU A 959 -14.68 -2.28 23.52
CA GLU A 959 -13.96 -2.75 24.72
C GLU A 959 -12.95 -3.86 24.43
N LYS A 960 -13.28 -4.73 23.45
CA LYS A 960 -12.41 -5.83 23.00
C LYS A 960 -11.12 -5.36 22.30
N PHE A 961 -11.01 -4.09 21.92
CA PHE A 961 -9.84 -3.53 21.24
C PHE A 961 -9.09 -2.51 22.12
N ARG A 962 -9.78 -1.79 23.02
CA ARG A 962 -9.19 -0.72 23.85
C ARG A 962 -7.89 -1.08 24.60
N PRO A 963 -7.67 -2.31 25.11
CA PRO A 963 -6.43 -2.64 25.80
C PRO A 963 -5.16 -2.53 24.93
N ASN A 964 -5.30 -2.38 23.61
CA ASN A 964 -4.18 -2.14 22.70
C ASN A 964 -3.51 -0.78 22.87
N LYS A 965 -4.21 0.23 23.44
CA LYS A 965 -3.75 1.62 23.67
C LYS A 965 -3.44 2.46 22.45
N VAL A 966 -3.07 1.86 21.33
CA VAL A 966 -2.96 2.52 20.03
C VAL A 966 -3.71 1.73 18.98
N THR A 967 -4.12 2.39 17.90
CA THR A 967 -4.84 1.75 16.80
C THR A 967 -3.98 0.87 15.91
N GLY A 968 -2.68 1.19 15.76
CA GLY A 968 -1.87 0.67 14.65
C GLY A 968 -2.30 1.34 13.34
N ILE A 969 -2.50 0.56 12.28
CA ILE A 969 -2.99 1.07 10.99
C ILE A 969 -4.50 1.33 11.10
N PHE A 970 -4.89 2.57 10.85
CA PHE A 970 -6.26 3.05 11.02
C PHE A 970 -6.92 3.34 9.68
N PHE A 971 -7.83 2.47 9.24
CA PHE A 971 -8.60 2.63 8.00
C PHE A 971 -9.98 3.23 8.28
N ASP A 972 -10.69 3.58 7.22
CA ASP A 972 -12.09 3.97 7.32
C ASP A 972 -13.01 2.83 7.76
N ASN A 973 -12.76 1.58 7.35
CA ASN A 973 -13.61 0.43 7.67
C ASN A 973 -13.06 -0.45 8.81
N LYS A 974 -11.75 -0.36 9.05
CA LYS A 974 -10.97 -1.32 9.84
C LYS A 974 -9.98 -0.61 10.75
N VAL A 975 -9.75 -1.17 11.93
CA VAL A 975 -8.61 -0.80 12.78
C VAL A 975 -7.77 -2.04 13.03
N ASP A 976 -6.48 -1.98 12.71
CA ASP A 976 -5.55 -3.11 12.80
C ASP A 976 -4.33 -2.75 13.67
N TYR A 977 -4.20 -3.42 14.81
CA TYR A 977 -3.05 -3.32 15.68
C TYR A 977 -1.84 -4.02 15.03
N ALA A 978 -1.24 -3.31 14.09
CA ALA A 978 -0.16 -3.73 13.23
C ALA A 978 0.66 -2.51 12.77
N THR A 979 1.77 -2.78 12.07
CA THR A 979 2.40 -1.79 11.21
C THR A 979 2.65 -2.36 9.81
N TRP A 980 2.96 -1.50 8.84
CA TRP A 980 3.34 -1.93 7.50
C TRP A 980 4.68 -2.70 7.45
N PHE A 981 5.52 -2.61 8.49
CA PHE A 981 6.91 -3.10 8.46
C PHE A 981 7.28 -4.07 9.58
N SER A 982 6.54 -4.12 10.69
CA SER A 982 6.86 -4.94 11.86
C SER A 982 5.64 -5.29 12.72
N ALA A 983 5.56 -6.54 13.18
CA ALA A 983 4.54 -6.98 14.13
C ALA A 983 4.96 -6.78 15.60
N GLU A 984 6.17 -6.29 15.85
CA GLU A 984 6.67 -6.08 17.21
C GLU A 984 5.91 -4.94 17.88
N LYS A 985 5.43 -5.16 19.11
CA LYS A 985 4.61 -4.17 19.83
C LYS A 985 5.34 -2.85 20.03
N TYR A 986 6.64 -2.88 20.31
CA TYR A 986 7.43 -1.65 20.42
C TYR A 986 7.51 -0.86 19.10
N CYS A 987 7.36 -1.50 17.93
CA CYS A 987 7.22 -0.81 16.65
C CYS A 987 5.80 -0.24 16.48
N ILE A 988 4.75 -1.01 16.78
CA ILE A 988 3.33 -0.58 16.68
C ILE A 988 3.06 0.67 17.54
N HIS A 989 3.69 0.75 18.72
CA HIS A 989 3.60 1.92 19.58
C HIS A 989 4.61 3.00 19.21
N GLY A 990 5.86 2.60 18.90
CA GLY A 990 6.96 3.53 18.62
C GLY A 990 6.74 4.37 17.37
N ILE A 991 6.01 3.85 16.37
CA ILE A 991 5.66 4.62 15.16
C ILE A 991 4.81 5.85 15.50
N GLN A 992 4.05 5.82 16.60
CA GLN A 992 3.26 6.94 17.12
C GLN A 992 4.07 7.94 17.95
N MET A 993 5.40 7.79 17.98
CA MET A 993 6.34 8.61 18.76
C MET A 993 7.39 9.31 17.90
N ILE A 994 7.46 9.01 16.59
CA ILE A 994 8.46 9.58 15.68
C ILE A 994 7.89 10.69 14.79
N PRO A 995 8.66 11.76 14.52
CA PRO A 995 9.88 12.16 15.20
C PRO A 995 9.61 12.80 16.57
N VAL A 996 10.63 12.79 17.43
CA VAL A 996 10.59 13.51 18.72
C VAL A 996 10.85 15.00 18.47
N SER A 997 9.92 15.86 18.89
CA SER A 997 10.06 17.33 18.83
C SER A 997 9.27 18.00 19.97
N ALA A 998 9.25 19.33 20.02
CA ALA A 998 8.48 20.08 21.04
C ALA A 998 6.98 19.73 21.05
N VAL A 999 6.43 19.25 19.94
CA VAL A 999 5.01 18.86 19.85
C VAL A 999 4.71 17.50 20.47
N THR A 1000 5.72 16.66 20.74
CA THR A 1000 5.52 15.29 21.24
C THR A 1000 4.77 15.25 22.57
N GLU A 1001 5.15 16.09 23.55
CA GLU A 1001 4.45 16.20 24.85
C GLU A 1001 3.03 16.79 24.72
N PHE A 1002 2.82 17.65 23.71
CA PHE A 1002 1.50 18.22 23.44
C PHE A 1002 0.51 17.16 22.94
N VAL A 1003 0.97 16.24 22.09
CA VAL A 1003 0.17 15.15 21.54
C VAL A 1003 -0.01 14.03 22.56
N ARG A 1004 1.09 13.55 23.15
CA ARG A 1004 1.11 12.39 24.03
C ARG A 1004 1.07 12.83 25.50
N THR A 1005 -0.13 12.88 26.07
CA THR A 1005 -0.34 13.33 27.45
C THR A 1005 0.36 12.43 28.46
N LYS A 1006 0.75 12.98 29.61
CA LYS A 1006 1.34 12.20 30.71
C LYS A 1006 0.45 11.04 31.15
N GLN A 1007 -0.87 11.29 31.20
CA GLN A 1007 -1.87 10.28 31.52
C GLN A 1007 -1.85 9.12 30.52
N PHE A 1008 -1.93 9.42 29.23
CA PHE A 1008 -1.90 8.40 28.18
C PHE A 1008 -0.58 7.60 28.21
N VAL A 1009 0.56 8.29 28.26
CA VAL A 1009 1.88 7.63 28.29
C VAL A 1009 2.02 6.73 29.52
N GLN A 1010 1.54 7.14 30.68
CA GLN A 1010 1.54 6.32 31.88
C GLN A 1010 0.69 5.05 31.73
N GLN A 1011 -0.52 5.18 31.16
CA GLN A 1011 -1.41 4.04 30.91
C GLN A 1011 -0.82 3.07 29.89
N GLU A 1012 -0.32 3.59 28.77
CA GLU A 1012 0.35 2.82 27.73
C GLU A 1012 1.55 2.06 28.28
N TRP A 1013 2.39 2.73 29.08
CA TRP A 1013 3.55 2.11 29.69
C TRP A 1013 3.19 1.00 30.68
N ASN A 1014 2.26 1.27 31.59
CA ASN A 1014 1.87 0.30 32.61
C ASN A 1014 1.17 -0.93 32.02
N GLN A 1015 0.38 -0.72 30.96
CA GLN A 1015 -0.47 -1.77 30.42
C GLN A 1015 0.24 -2.58 29.32
N VAL A 1016 1.10 -1.95 28.51
CA VAL A 1016 1.77 -2.58 27.36
C VAL A 1016 3.29 -2.46 27.43
N LEU A 1017 3.86 -1.26 27.20
CA LEU A 1017 5.29 -1.11 26.87
C LEU A 1017 6.24 -1.54 27.99
N GLY A 1018 5.90 -1.26 29.25
CA GLY A 1018 6.72 -1.61 30.41
C GLY A 1018 6.90 -3.12 30.61
N LYS A 1019 6.10 -3.94 29.93
CA LYS A 1019 6.15 -5.41 29.97
C LYS A 1019 6.90 -6.02 28.79
N GLU A 1020 7.20 -5.22 27.77
CA GLU A 1020 7.87 -5.70 26.57
C GLU A 1020 9.33 -6.08 26.86
N THR A 1021 9.83 -7.12 26.17
CA THR A 1021 11.17 -7.68 26.44
C THR A 1021 12.29 -6.65 26.24
N ILE A 1022 12.14 -5.77 25.25
CA ILE A 1022 13.09 -4.68 24.97
C ILE A 1022 13.22 -3.71 26.16
N VAL A 1023 12.14 -3.52 26.94
CA VAL A 1023 12.10 -2.63 28.11
C VAL A 1023 12.54 -3.37 29.38
N THR A 1024 12.02 -4.56 29.62
CA THR A 1024 12.31 -5.35 30.84
C THR A 1024 13.76 -5.83 30.92
N ARG A 1025 14.40 -6.05 29.76
CA ARG A 1025 15.83 -6.37 29.67
C ARG A 1025 16.73 -5.17 29.42
N GLU A 1026 16.13 -3.97 29.27
CA GLU A 1026 16.83 -2.76 28.83
C GLU A 1026 17.76 -3.03 27.63
N ASP A 1027 17.20 -3.57 26.54
CA ASP A 1027 17.97 -3.94 25.34
C ASP A 1027 18.48 -2.68 24.59
N THR A 1028 19.58 -2.13 25.08
CA THR A 1028 20.23 -0.95 24.51
C THR A 1028 20.77 -1.18 23.09
N GLY A 1029 20.78 -2.42 22.58
CA GLY A 1029 21.15 -2.70 21.19
C GLY A 1029 20.04 -2.37 20.18
N ASN A 1030 18.79 -2.28 20.64
CA ASN A 1030 17.63 -2.02 19.80
C ASN A 1030 17.26 -0.53 19.78
N ALA A 1031 17.25 0.06 18.58
CA ALA A 1031 17.06 1.51 18.38
C ALA A 1031 15.69 2.03 18.83
N TRP A 1032 14.65 1.20 18.75
CA TRP A 1032 13.29 1.55 19.20
C TRP A 1032 13.25 1.87 20.69
N LEU A 1033 14.16 1.32 21.48
CA LEU A 1033 14.25 1.60 22.91
C LEU A 1033 14.47 3.10 23.18
N SER A 1034 15.20 3.80 22.31
CA SER A 1034 15.40 5.25 22.45
C SER A 1034 14.11 6.05 22.32
N LEU A 1035 13.19 5.63 21.45
CA LEU A 1035 11.91 6.31 21.23
C LEU A 1035 10.98 6.07 22.42
N LEU A 1036 10.91 4.81 22.86
CA LEU A 1036 10.12 4.43 24.03
C LEU A 1036 10.54 5.22 25.26
N TYR A 1037 11.85 5.33 25.53
CA TYR A 1037 12.34 6.07 26.69
C TYR A 1037 12.35 7.59 26.52
N ALA A 1038 12.50 8.12 25.29
CA ALA A 1038 12.29 9.54 25.04
C ALA A 1038 10.84 9.93 25.40
N ASN A 1039 9.85 9.14 24.96
CA ASN A 1039 8.45 9.31 25.33
C ASN A 1039 8.21 9.09 26.84
N PHE A 1040 8.78 8.04 27.43
CA PHE A 1040 8.60 7.70 28.86
C PHE A 1040 9.18 8.74 29.83
N ALA A 1041 10.06 9.63 29.37
CA ALA A 1041 10.63 10.68 30.21
C ALA A 1041 9.58 11.62 30.82
N ILE A 1042 8.38 11.72 30.25
CA ILE A 1042 7.24 12.46 30.83
C ILE A 1042 6.69 11.80 32.11
N VAL A 1043 6.94 10.50 32.29
CA VAL A 1043 6.52 9.72 33.45
C VAL A 1043 7.66 9.60 34.47
N ASP A 1044 8.82 9.13 34.03
CA ASP A 1044 10.01 8.97 34.88
C ASP A 1044 11.25 9.45 34.14
N LYS A 1045 11.52 10.74 34.31
CA LYS A 1045 12.64 11.46 33.69
C LYS A 1045 13.99 10.85 34.05
N GLN A 1046 14.22 10.53 35.32
CA GLN A 1046 15.53 10.07 35.78
C GLN A 1046 15.87 8.71 35.19
N ARG A 1047 14.92 7.77 35.22
CA ARG A 1047 15.11 6.46 34.60
C ARG A 1047 15.29 6.56 33.10
N ALA A 1048 14.44 7.35 32.43
CA ALA A 1048 14.52 7.55 30.99
C ALA A 1048 15.88 8.08 30.54
N MET A 1049 16.38 9.14 31.15
CA MET A 1049 17.70 9.68 30.82
C MET A 1049 18.82 8.65 31.06
N GLY A 1050 18.73 7.87 32.14
CA GLY A 1050 19.69 6.79 32.42
C GLY A 1050 19.79 5.73 31.31
N VAL A 1051 18.66 5.37 30.68
CA VAL A 1051 18.62 4.45 29.54
C VAL A 1051 19.06 5.14 28.26
N LEU A 1052 18.61 6.38 28.01
CA LEU A 1052 18.95 7.16 26.82
C LEU A 1052 20.45 7.46 26.70
N GLN A 1053 21.19 7.48 27.81
CA GLN A 1053 22.66 7.54 27.78
C GLN A 1053 23.32 6.37 27.04
N LYS A 1054 22.68 5.19 27.03
CA LYS A 1054 23.27 3.92 26.60
C LYS A 1054 22.60 3.34 25.35
N ALA A 1055 21.30 3.59 25.17
CA ALA A 1055 20.51 2.99 24.10
C ALA A 1055 21.04 3.34 22.71
N LYS A 1056 20.95 2.41 21.75
CA LYS A 1056 21.09 2.72 20.33
C LYS A 1056 19.97 3.70 19.95
N MET A 1057 20.30 4.71 19.17
CA MET A 1057 19.32 5.72 18.75
C MET A 1057 18.58 5.27 17.49
N ASP A 1058 17.30 5.62 17.40
CA ASP A 1058 16.54 5.60 16.16
C ASP A 1058 17.27 6.38 15.05
N ASP A 1059 17.04 5.99 13.79
CA ASP A 1059 17.70 6.62 12.66
C ASP A 1059 17.32 8.10 12.49
N GLY A 1060 16.13 8.50 12.96
CA GLY A 1060 15.64 9.88 13.04
C GLY A 1060 15.88 10.61 14.36
N LEU A 1061 16.53 9.98 15.36
CA LEU A 1061 16.80 10.59 16.67
C LEU A 1061 18.31 10.63 16.96
N SER A 1062 18.82 11.74 17.49
CA SER A 1062 20.19 11.83 18.03
C SER A 1062 20.19 11.70 19.54
N ARG A 1063 21.31 11.28 20.13
CA ARG A 1063 21.39 11.04 21.58
C ARG A 1063 21.28 12.36 22.35
N SER A 1064 21.98 13.39 21.88
CA SER A 1064 21.89 14.73 22.47
C SER A 1064 20.48 15.30 22.42
N TRP A 1065 19.75 15.14 21.30
CA TRP A 1065 18.36 15.58 21.19
C TRP A 1065 17.43 14.77 22.09
N ALA A 1066 17.59 13.45 22.17
CA ALA A 1066 16.81 12.61 23.06
C ALA A 1066 16.95 13.02 24.53
N LEU A 1067 18.19 13.25 24.98
CA LEU A 1067 18.47 13.69 26.35
C LEU A 1067 17.97 15.12 26.61
N TYR A 1068 18.13 16.02 25.63
CA TYR A 1068 17.63 17.39 25.70
C TYR A 1068 16.11 17.42 25.88
N MET A 1069 15.37 16.69 25.04
CA MET A 1069 13.92 16.59 25.12
C MET A 1069 13.47 15.90 26.42
N ALA A 1070 14.06 14.77 26.79
CA ALA A 1070 13.74 14.05 28.02
C ALA A 1070 13.94 14.91 29.28
N ALA A 1071 15.01 15.72 29.33
CA ALA A 1071 15.29 16.61 30.46
C ALA A 1071 14.23 17.71 30.62
N SER A 1072 13.55 18.11 29.54
CA SER A 1072 12.59 19.21 29.48
C SER A 1072 11.14 18.85 29.80
N PHE A 1073 10.76 17.57 29.76
CA PHE A 1073 9.38 17.14 30.03
C PHE A 1073 8.96 17.33 31.50
N ALA A 1074 7.64 17.37 31.76
CA ALA A 1074 7.06 17.77 33.06
C ALA A 1074 7.17 16.73 34.17
#